data_AF-A0A8H7L3B8-F1
#
_entry.id   AF-A0A8H7L3B8-F1
#
_cell.length_a   1.000
_cell.length_b   1.000
_cell.length_c   1.000
_cell.angle_alpha   90.00
_cell.angle_beta   90.00
_cell.angle_gamma   90.00
#
_symmetry.space_group_name_H-M   'P 1'
#
loop_
_entity.id
_entity.type
_entity.pdbx_description
1 polymer ?
#
loop_
_entity_poly.entity_id
_entity_poly.type
_entity_poly.pdbx_seq_one_letter_code
_entity_poly.pdbx_strand_id
1 'polypeptide(L)'
;MERYRMSAVVEGIPILLHASVFLFFGGLVDFLYPINHLIAWITMSAIAAVSGLYVLITILPVLDRKAPFRTPLSELCWAFLRFLGVLRYRSDGRWKRITGNMQRGREVIATAMNSGRSKRDFLALSWTLQSLTEDKELAPFIEGIPDFCSSEGDSQVMRQILRNENARFVPRLIAALRTCQHPSSPTAATKKTRIISGLDAIAHLSRVFSADPWEFVRVYEPALCSVIVPLAESSDHHIASAATHTASIMLEHIYSHILLFARNEAVLLARLDDFHRALQMFCKWDSSLSLCEMIPSLVTSTEIPPFGHGTEPISVCPAFKKAILQRFGHLDFCDTLQPSMYADLDANKRLRRFTLAFLEASFYTAPEMISKLKGSADTMDYYQRTHNLVEVARTLTYFTDNCSSKLVSQYATCVATHIAVRFQRAMAESDEAYIFLVASHFSPRIKNEDMRPIRDVKAPRNPQHEIRKRDVRLYDKLPATEQAVLLGLPGADGSKSLGLCRGHVHLLLALLDKFRHPSECVDGALELAARTIQTMEPYLNARFSCHRDQARLLELCKTALDGPDEHPPAYPTRPAIIFLLQEVISTISDPSLVDEAVEVLNNLPFYNQSPSSKKLLREVSAFLCKSPSAMTDVHTMCLQLKSATPLEPLEVDEDSEHVQR
;
A
#
# COMPACT_ATOMS: atom_id res chain seq x y z
N MET A 1 55.54 -29.02 -2.58
CA MET A 1 55.61 -29.47 -1.17
C MET A 1 54.89 -30.81 -0.93
N GLU A 2 53.74 -31.08 -1.55
CA GLU A 2 52.99 -32.34 -1.35
C GLU A 2 53.72 -33.61 -1.81
N ARG A 3 54.57 -33.52 -2.86
CA ARG A 3 55.28 -34.68 -3.43
C ARG A 3 56.33 -35.31 -2.51
N TYR A 4 56.88 -34.55 -1.55
CA TYR A 4 57.97 -34.98 -0.67
C TYR A 4 57.55 -35.23 0.78
N ARG A 5 56.25 -35.15 1.11
CA ARG A 5 55.74 -35.26 2.49
C ARG A 5 56.52 -34.40 3.50
N MET A 6 57.04 -33.24 3.07
CA MET A 6 57.81 -32.36 3.96
C MET A 6 57.02 -31.92 5.19
N SER A 7 55.70 -31.82 5.09
CA SER A 7 54.82 -31.54 6.23
C SER A 7 54.96 -32.59 7.35
N ALA A 8 55.11 -33.89 7.03
CA ALA A 8 55.28 -34.93 8.05
C ALA A 8 56.65 -34.84 8.75
N VAL A 9 57.70 -34.44 8.03
CA VAL A 9 59.05 -34.26 8.61
C VAL A 9 59.06 -33.02 9.51
N VAL A 10 58.48 -31.91 9.05
CA VAL A 10 58.37 -30.67 9.82
C VAL A 10 57.54 -30.86 11.08
N GLU A 11 56.45 -31.64 11.01
CA GLU A 11 55.65 -32.03 12.19
C GLU A 11 56.40 -32.99 13.13
N GLY A 12 57.38 -33.74 12.63
CA GLY A 12 58.22 -34.65 13.41
C GLY A 12 59.27 -33.97 14.29
N ILE A 13 59.78 -32.80 13.87
CA ILE A 13 60.85 -32.08 14.59
C ILE A 13 60.46 -31.79 16.06
N PRO A 14 59.27 -31.22 16.36
CA PRO A 14 58.84 -31.01 17.74
C PRO A 14 58.72 -32.29 18.56
N ILE A 15 58.34 -33.42 17.93
CA ILE A 15 58.21 -34.71 18.62
C ILE A 15 59.57 -35.22 19.06
N LEU A 16 60.57 -35.16 18.17
CA LEU A 16 61.95 -35.52 18.48
C LEU A 16 62.54 -34.62 19.57
N LEU A 17 62.22 -33.32 19.52
CA LEU A 17 62.62 -32.38 20.56
C LEU A 17 62.01 -32.76 21.92
N HIS A 18 60.72 -33.07 21.99
CA HIS A 18 60.11 -33.56 23.23
C HIS A 18 60.74 -34.87 23.71
N ALA A 19 60.99 -35.84 22.81
CA ALA A 19 61.66 -37.08 23.16
C ALA A 19 63.06 -36.84 23.76
N SER A 20 63.85 -35.92 23.19
CA SER A 20 65.16 -35.55 23.73
C SER A 20 65.08 -34.92 25.11
N VAL A 21 64.07 -34.08 25.38
CA VAL A 21 63.85 -33.45 26.70
C VAL A 21 63.48 -34.50 27.75
N PHE A 22 62.60 -35.45 27.40
CA PHE A 22 62.27 -36.58 28.30
C PHE A 22 63.48 -37.47 28.58
N LEU A 23 64.27 -37.80 27.57
CA LEU A 23 65.50 -38.58 27.73
C LEU A 23 66.55 -37.84 28.57
N PHE A 24 66.69 -36.53 28.36
CA PHE A 24 67.56 -35.68 29.17
C PHE A 24 67.15 -35.69 30.65
N PHE A 25 65.87 -35.51 30.95
CA PHE A 25 65.37 -35.58 32.32
C PHE A 25 65.55 -36.97 32.94
N GLY A 26 65.37 -38.04 32.17
CA GLY A 26 65.67 -39.40 32.59
C GLY A 26 67.15 -39.56 32.97
N GLY A 27 68.06 -39.13 32.09
CA GLY A 27 69.50 -39.16 32.35
C GLY A 27 69.93 -38.27 33.52
N LEU A 28 69.28 -37.12 33.71
CA LEU A 28 69.52 -36.24 34.86
C LEU A 28 69.17 -36.92 36.19
N VAL A 29 68.02 -37.60 36.26
CA VAL A 29 67.62 -38.35 37.46
C VAL A 29 68.57 -39.52 37.71
N ASP A 30 68.95 -40.26 36.67
CA ASP A 30 69.90 -41.38 36.76
C ASP A 30 71.28 -40.92 37.24
N PHE A 31 71.76 -39.77 36.75
CA PHE A 31 73.02 -39.15 37.18
C PHE A 31 72.98 -38.66 38.64
N LEU A 32 71.86 -38.11 39.09
CA LEU A 32 71.69 -37.62 40.46
C LEU A 32 71.54 -38.76 41.48
N TYR A 33 71.05 -39.92 41.04
CA TYR A 33 70.79 -41.06 41.92
C TYR A 33 72.02 -41.55 42.71
N PRO A 34 73.20 -41.79 42.11
CA PRO A 34 74.40 -42.18 42.86
C PRO A 34 75.03 -41.04 43.67
N ILE A 35 74.75 -39.77 43.36
CA ILE A 35 75.34 -38.61 44.06
C ILE A 35 74.57 -38.31 45.35
N ASN A 36 73.25 -38.19 45.26
CA ASN A 36 72.39 -37.90 46.41
C ASN A 36 70.95 -38.34 46.14
N HIS A 37 70.53 -39.44 46.78
CA HIS A 37 69.20 -40.00 46.63
C HIS A 37 68.07 -39.00 46.96
N LEU A 38 68.25 -38.12 47.95
CA LEU A 38 67.21 -37.15 48.32
C LEU A 38 66.97 -36.14 47.19
N ILE A 39 68.05 -35.62 46.60
CA ILE A 39 67.97 -34.68 45.47
C ILE A 39 67.37 -35.38 44.24
N ALA A 40 67.76 -36.63 43.99
CA ALA A 40 67.19 -37.43 42.90
C ALA A 40 65.67 -37.62 43.06
N TRP A 41 65.18 -37.97 44.27
CA TRP A 41 63.74 -38.11 44.54
C TRP A 41 62.97 -36.80 44.38
N ILE A 42 63.50 -35.69 44.90
CA ILE A 42 62.88 -34.36 44.73
C ILE A 42 62.80 -34.02 43.24
N THR A 43 63.90 -34.21 42.50
CA THR A 43 63.99 -33.92 41.06
C THR A 43 63.04 -34.81 40.26
N MET A 44 62.97 -36.11 40.56
CA MET A 44 62.03 -37.06 39.96
C MET A 44 60.58 -36.65 40.22
N SER A 45 60.25 -36.24 41.45
CA SER A 45 58.90 -35.78 41.78
C SER A 45 58.50 -34.51 41.03
N ALA A 46 59.43 -33.55 40.87
CA ALA A 46 59.20 -32.33 40.12
C ALA A 46 59.02 -32.61 38.61
N ILE A 47 59.88 -33.45 38.02
CA ILE A 47 59.76 -33.90 36.63
C ILE A 47 58.44 -34.63 36.42
N ALA A 48 58.07 -35.53 37.33
CA ALA A 48 56.81 -36.28 37.26
C ALA A 48 55.60 -35.34 37.32
N ALA A 49 55.62 -34.33 38.20
CA ALA A 49 54.55 -33.33 38.30
C ALA A 49 54.41 -32.50 37.02
N VAL A 50 55.51 -31.97 36.49
CA VAL A 50 55.52 -31.19 35.24
C VAL A 50 55.12 -32.05 34.04
N SER A 51 55.61 -33.28 33.96
CA SER A 51 55.25 -34.24 32.90
C SER A 51 53.76 -34.60 32.97
N GLY A 52 53.23 -34.83 34.17
CA GLY A 52 51.81 -35.08 34.39
C GLY A 52 50.95 -33.89 33.94
N LEU A 53 51.34 -32.67 34.28
CA LEU A 53 50.66 -31.45 33.81
C LEU A 53 50.73 -31.31 32.28
N TYR A 54 51.88 -31.59 31.67
CA TYR A 54 52.05 -31.53 30.22
C TYR A 54 51.20 -32.59 29.48
N VAL A 55 51.14 -33.81 30.01
CA VAL A 55 50.27 -34.89 29.52
C VAL A 55 48.80 -34.48 29.68
N LEU A 56 48.42 -33.91 30.83
CA LEU A 56 47.08 -33.39 31.06
C LEU A 56 46.71 -32.34 30.00
N ILE A 57 47.55 -31.34 29.77
CA ILE A 57 47.33 -30.28 28.76
C ILE A 57 47.27 -30.88 27.34
N THR A 58 48.01 -31.95 27.06
CA THR A 58 48.02 -32.64 25.76
C THR A 58 46.77 -33.49 25.53
N ILE A 59 46.22 -34.13 26.58
CA ILE A 59 45.01 -34.94 26.52
C ILE A 59 43.73 -34.08 26.61
N LEU A 60 43.79 -32.95 27.32
CA LEU A 60 42.68 -32.02 27.50
C LEU A 60 41.95 -31.65 26.20
N PRO A 61 42.60 -31.28 25.09
CA PRO A 61 41.93 -30.98 23.81
C PRO A 61 41.20 -32.17 23.18
N VAL A 62 41.50 -33.40 23.59
CA VAL A 62 40.82 -34.61 23.13
C VAL A 62 39.60 -34.93 23.99
N LEU A 63 39.69 -34.70 25.31
CA LEU A 63 38.59 -34.90 26.25
C LEU A 63 37.58 -33.74 26.18
N ASP A 64 38.05 -32.51 26.37
CA ASP A 64 37.27 -31.29 26.20
C ASP A 64 37.58 -30.67 24.83
N ARG A 65 36.63 -30.85 23.92
CA ARG A 65 36.71 -30.33 22.56
C ARG A 65 36.70 -28.80 22.50
N LYS A 66 36.32 -28.12 23.60
CA LYS A 66 36.33 -26.67 23.72
C LYS A 66 37.69 -26.11 24.14
N ALA A 67 38.64 -26.97 24.54
CA ALA A 67 39.93 -26.51 25.01
C ALA A 67 40.76 -25.89 23.86
N PRO A 68 41.28 -24.66 24.02
CA PRO A 68 42.06 -23.95 23.00
C PRO A 68 43.50 -24.47 22.85
N PHE A 69 43.95 -25.35 23.73
CA PHE A 69 45.32 -25.86 23.75
C PHE A 69 45.57 -26.81 22.58
N ARG A 70 46.60 -26.53 21.78
CA ARG A 70 47.05 -27.41 20.69
C ARG A 70 48.55 -27.68 20.89
N THR A 71 48.90 -28.86 21.38
CA THR A 71 50.29 -29.33 21.45
C THR A 71 50.58 -30.23 20.24
N PRO A 72 51.81 -30.32 19.73
CA PRO A 72 52.15 -31.20 18.61
C PRO A 72 51.81 -32.68 18.90
N LEU A 73 51.90 -33.11 20.18
CA LEU A 73 51.52 -34.45 20.60
C LEU A 73 50.00 -34.69 20.65
N SER A 74 49.17 -33.65 20.65
CA SER A 74 47.70 -33.81 20.64
C SER A 74 47.19 -34.45 19.35
N GLU A 75 47.84 -34.22 18.20
CA GLU A 75 47.50 -34.89 16.92
C GLU A 75 47.85 -36.38 16.94
N LEU A 76 48.97 -36.77 17.57
CA LEU A 76 49.33 -38.17 17.80
C LEU A 76 48.34 -38.85 18.75
N CYS A 77 47.99 -38.19 19.85
CA CYS A 77 46.98 -38.68 20.79
C CYS A 77 45.62 -38.85 20.09
N TRP A 78 45.24 -37.89 19.23
CA TRP A 78 44.03 -37.98 18.40
C TRP A 78 44.08 -39.16 17.42
N ALA A 79 45.19 -39.34 16.70
CA ALA A 79 45.38 -40.44 15.77
C ALA A 79 45.31 -41.80 16.48
N PHE A 80 45.92 -41.91 17.67
CA PHE A 80 45.88 -43.10 18.51
C PHE A 80 44.45 -43.40 19.01
N LEU A 81 43.74 -42.41 19.56
CA LEU A 81 42.36 -42.58 20.02
C LEU A 81 41.38 -42.84 18.87
N ARG A 82 41.67 -42.31 17.68
CA ARG A 82 40.95 -42.64 16.44
C ARG A 82 41.18 -44.09 16.03
N PHE A 83 42.43 -44.57 16.09
CA PHE A 83 42.78 -45.96 15.80
C PHE A 83 42.08 -46.93 16.76
N LEU A 84 42.01 -46.58 18.05
CA LEU A 84 41.24 -47.33 19.05
C LEU A 84 39.71 -47.25 18.85
N GLY A 85 39.20 -46.43 17.91
CA GLY A 85 37.78 -46.31 17.62
C GLY A 85 36.96 -45.64 18.73
N VAL A 86 37.63 -44.96 19.67
CA VAL A 86 37.03 -44.24 20.81
C VAL A 86 36.38 -42.93 20.35
N LEU A 87 36.96 -42.29 19.32
CA LEU A 87 36.47 -41.03 18.77
C LEU A 87 35.22 -41.23 17.90
N ARG A 88 34.05 -41.21 18.56
CA ARG A 88 32.72 -41.23 17.94
C ARG A 88 31.94 -39.97 18.29
N TYR A 89 31.03 -39.56 17.42
CA TYR A 89 30.07 -38.50 17.68
C TYR A 89 28.68 -38.96 17.29
N ARG A 90 27.66 -38.38 17.93
CA ARG A 90 26.26 -38.65 17.61
C ARG A 90 25.76 -37.58 16.65
N SER A 91 25.29 -37.99 15.48
CA SER A 91 24.60 -37.14 14.49
C SER A 91 23.37 -37.91 14.02
N ASP A 92 22.23 -37.23 14.03
CA ASP A 92 20.94 -37.80 13.61
C ASP A 92 20.60 -39.10 14.36
N GLY A 93 20.89 -39.11 15.67
CA GLY A 93 20.66 -40.27 16.54
C GLY A 93 21.66 -41.42 16.37
N ARG A 94 22.47 -41.45 15.31
CA ARG A 94 23.46 -42.51 15.03
C ARG A 94 24.87 -42.12 15.44
N TRP A 95 25.65 -43.09 15.90
CA TRP A 95 27.07 -42.90 16.18
C TRP A 95 27.88 -43.01 14.90
N LYS A 96 28.55 -41.93 14.51
CA LYS A 96 29.48 -41.87 13.37
C LYS A 96 30.92 -41.78 13.91
N ARG A 97 31.86 -42.45 13.24
CA ARG A 97 33.30 -42.31 13.55
C ARG A 97 33.81 -41.00 12.98
N ILE A 98 34.72 -40.35 13.70
CA ILE A 98 35.33 -39.10 13.23
C ILE A 98 36.47 -39.44 12.27
N THR A 99 36.43 -38.89 11.05
CA THR A 99 37.45 -39.09 10.01
C THR A 99 38.31 -37.83 9.84
N GLY A 100 39.56 -37.99 9.41
CA GLY A 100 40.49 -36.88 9.18
C GLY A 100 41.38 -36.55 10.39
N ASN A 101 42.15 -35.48 10.26
CA ASN A 101 43.01 -34.92 11.33
C ASN A 101 42.16 -34.27 12.44
N MET A 102 42.78 -33.84 13.54
CA MET A 102 42.03 -33.27 14.67
C MET A 102 41.23 -32.03 14.26
N GLN A 103 41.77 -31.20 13.37
CA GLN A 103 41.08 -30.00 12.87
C GLN A 103 39.79 -30.35 12.13
N ARG A 104 39.86 -31.24 11.13
CA ARG A 104 38.67 -31.67 10.38
C ARG A 104 37.69 -32.40 11.28
N GLY A 105 38.18 -33.18 12.23
CA GLY A 105 37.35 -33.86 13.21
C GLY A 105 36.58 -32.88 14.11
N ARG A 106 37.24 -31.83 14.59
CA ARG A 106 36.60 -30.75 15.36
C ARG A 106 35.59 -29.98 14.52
N GLU A 107 35.91 -29.69 13.27
CA GLU A 107 35.01 -29.02 12.32
C GLU A 107 33.74 -29.86 12.07
N VAL A 108 33.89 -31.16 11.81
CA VAL A 108 32.76 -32.09 11.63
C VAL A 108 31.90 -32.16 12.89
N ILE A 109 32.50 -32.15 14.09
CA ILE A 109 31.75 -32.16 15.35
C ILE A 109 31.05 -30.83 15.61
N ALA A 110 31.70 -29.70 15.28
CA ALA A 110 31.13 -28.37 15.44
C ALA A 110 29.90 -28.19 14.55
N THR A 111 29.99 -28.66 13.30
CA THR A 111 28.95 -28.59 12.26
C THR A 111 27.90 -29.70 12.36
N ALA A 112 28.14 -30.74 13.16
CA ALA A 112 27.20 -31.86 13.33
C ALA A 112 25.83 -31.38 13.83
N MET A 113 24.77 -31.84 13.17
CA MET A 113 23.38 -31.67 13.59
C MET A 113 23.17 -32.34 14.96
N ASN A 114 23.22 -31.53 16.02
CA ASN A 114 22.91 -31.94 17.38
C ASN A 114 22.00 -30.91 18.04
N SER A 115 21.24 -31.30 19.07
CA SER A 115 20.27 -30.41 19.75
C SER A 115 20.90 -29.14 20.34
N GLY A 116 22.22 -29.13 20.54
CA GLY A 116 22.97 -27.96 20.98
C GLY A 116 23.54 -27.10 19.86
N ARG A 117 23.41 -27.48 18.58
CA ARG A 117 24.03 -26.78 17.44
C ARG A 117 23.48 -25.36 17.33
N SER A 118 22.16 -25.19 17.26
CA SER A 118 21.55 -23.86 17.12
C SER A 118 21.95 -22.91 18.24
N LYS A 119 22.07 -23.40 19.49
CA LYS A 119 22.54 -22.60 20.63
C LYS A 119 24.02 -22.21 20.49
N ARG A 120 24.87 -23.12 20.02
CA ARG A 120 26.30 -22.82 19.78
C ARG A 120 26.46 -21.84 18.63
N ASP A 121 25.76 -22.06 17.52
CA ASP A 121 25.83 -21.22 16.33
C ASP A 121 25.29 -19.81 16.64
N PHE A 122 24.20 -19.70 17.41
CA PHE A 122 23.72 -18.43 17.94
C PHE A 122 24.76 -17.71 18.79
N LEU A 123 25.39 -18.39 19.76
CA LEU A 123 26.41 -17.77 20.62
C LEU A 123 27.65 -17.35 19.81
N ALA A 124 28.08 -18.19 18.87
CA ALA A 124 29.21 -17.91 18.01
C ALA A 124 28.92 -16.69 17.11
N LEU A 125 27.80 -16.68 16.40
CA LEU A 125 27.42 -15.57 15.54
C LEU A 125 27.16 -14.28 16.33
N SER A 126 26.54 -14.38 17.52
CA SER A 126 26.35 -13.22 18.39
C SER A 126 27.68 -12.63 18.84
N TRP A 127 28.63 -13.49 19.24
CA TRP A 127 29.96 -13.05 19.64
C TRP A 127 30.74 -12.47 18.45
N THR A 128 30.68 -13.11 17.28
CA THR A 128 31.29 -12.61 16.04
C THR A 128 30.73 -11.23 15.71
N LEU A 129 29.41 -11.06 15.67
CA LEU A 129 28.78 -9.78 15.42
C LEU A 129 29.20 -8.70 16.42
N GLN A 130 29.31 -9.02 17.71
CA GLN A 130 29.79 -8.09 18.73
C GLN A 130 31.28 -7.73 18.54
N SER A 131 32.07 -8.65 17.99
CA SER A 131 33.51 -8.47 17.80
C SER A 131 33.87 -7.75 16.51
N LEU A 132 33.02 -7.81 15.47
CA LEU A 132 33.19 -7.01 14.26
C LEU A 132 32.97 -5.55 14.64
N THR A 133 34.02 -4.72 14.72
CA THR A 133 33.87 -3.30 15.05
C THR A 133 33.93 -2.41 13.81
N GLU A 134 34.56 -2.88 12.73
CA GLU A 134 34.76 -2.10 11.52
C GLU A 134 33.85 -2.53 10.37
N ASP A 135 33.39 -1.57 9.56
CA ASP A 135 32.54 -1.83 8.38
C ASP A 135 33.19 -2.78 7.36
N LYS A 136 34.53 -2.76 7.26
CA LYS A 136 35.28 -3.65 6.36
C LYS A 136 35.18 -5.12 6.76
N GLU A 137 35.04 -5.39 8.05
CA GLU A 137 34.91 -6.74 8.61
C GLU A 137 33.45 -7.20 8.60
N LEU A 138 32.52 -6.26 8.70
CA LEU A 138 31.08 -6.54 8.60
C LEU A 138 30.67 -6.95 7.17
N ALA A 139 31.32 -6.43 6.13
CA ALA A 139 30.93 -6.69 4.74
C ALA A 139 30.94 -8.18 4.35
N PRO A 140 32.02 -8.97 4.58
CA PRO A 140 32.00 -10.41 4.30
C PRO A 140 30.93 -11.17 5.10
N PHE A 141 30.63 -10.71 6.33
CA PHE A 141 29.56 -11.29 7.12
C PHE A 141 28.20 -11.07 6.46
N ILE A 142 27.93 -9.86 5.98
CA ILE A 142 26.68 -9.50 5.28
C ILE A 142 26.53 -10.32 3.99
N GLU A 143 27.61 -10.48 3.22
CA GLU A 143 27.64 -11.25 1.97
C GLU A 143 27.27 -12.73 2.16
N GLY A 144 27.60 -13.32 3.31
CA GLY A 144 27.27 -14.71 3.62
C GLY A 144 25.84 -14.96 4.12
N ILE A 145 25.04 -13.92 4.36
CA ILE A 145 23.69 -14.06 4.95
C ILE A 145 22.69 -14.76 4.03
N PRO A 146 22.61 -14.47 2.72
CA PRO A 146 21.71 -15.17 1.81
C PRO A 146 21.91 -16.69 1.84
N ASP A 147 23.17 -17.13 1.68
CA ASP A 147 23.54 -18.55 1.72
C ASP A 147 23.23 -19.17 3.09
N PHE A 148 23.55 -18.47 4.18
CA PHE A 148 23.23 -18.93 5.54
C PHE A 148 21.73 -19.08 5.76
N CYS A 149 20.92 -18.15 5.27
CA CYS A 149 19.47 -18.17 5.47
C CYS A 149 18.74 -19.17 4.57
N SER A 150 19.43 -19.82 3.62
CA SER A 150 18.84 -20.78 2.68
C SER A 150 18.48 -22.12 3.33
N SER A 151 19.03 -22.44 4.51
CA SER A 151 18.71 -23.66 5.26
C SER A 151 17.78 -23.36 6.44
N GLU A 152 16.73 -24.16 6.64
CA GLU A 152 15.71 -23.93 7.69
C GLU A 152 16.31 -23.84 9.10
N GLY A 153 17.29 -24.70 9.40
CA GLY A 153 17.97 -24.73 10.69
C GLY A 153 18.80 -23.46 10.95
N ASP A 154 19.46 -22.95 9.92
CA ASP A 154 20.27 -21.75 10.01
C ASP A 154 19.38 -20.49 10.03
N SER A 155 18.25 -20.47 9.31
CA SER A 155 17.23 -19.42 9.44
C SER A 155 16.69 -19.28 10.87
N GLN A 156 16.56 -20.40 11.60
CA GLN A 156 16.16 -20.36 13.02
C GLN A 156 17.22 -19.70 13.90
N VAL A 157 18.50 -19.98 13.65
CA VAL A 157 19.62 -19.31 14.34
C VAL A 157 19.61 -17.81 14.03
N MET A 158 19.43 -17.45 12.76
CA MET A 158 19.34 -16.05 12.34
C MET A 158 18.17 -15.33 13.01
N ARG A 159 16.99 -15.96 13.17
CA ARG A 159 15.88 -15.40 13.97
C ARG A 159 16.28 -15.08 15.41
N GLN A 160 17.05 -15.95 16.05
CA GLN A 160 17.56 -15.70 17.41
C GLN A 160 18.54 -14.52 17.43
N ILE A 161 19.42 -14.41 16.43
CA ILE A 161 20.36 -13.29 16.29
C ILE A 161 19.61 -11.96 16.13
N LEU A 162 18.59 -11.92 15.28
CA LEU A 162 17.83 -10.70 15.02
C LEU A 162 17.02 -10.23 16.23
N ARG A 163 16.58 -11.17 17.09
CA ARG A 163 15.93 -10.86 18.38
C ARG A 163 16.90 -10.49 19.50
N ASN A 164 18.21 -10.68 19.29
CA ASN A 164 19.21 -10.36 20.30
C ASN A 164 19.56 -8.87 20.27
N GLU A 165 18.99 -8.12 21.22
CA GLU A 165 19.22 -6.67 21.37
C GLU A 165 20.70 -6.29 21.50
N ASN A 166 21.54 -7.19 22.02
CA ASN A 166 22.98 -6.94 22.17
C ASN A 166 23.74 -7.01 20.84
N ALA A 167 23.25 -7.76 19.86
CA ALA A 167 23.93 -7.89 18.56
C ALA A 167 23.72 -6.63 17.69
N ARG A 168 22.58 -5.94 17.85
CA ARG A 168 22.18 -4.74 17.07
C ARG A 168 22.47 -4.88 15.57
N PHE A 169 22.23 -6.07 15.02
CA PHE A 169 22.71 -6.41 13.68
C PHE A 169 22.03 -5.58 12.58
N VAL A 170 20.70 -5.52 12.57
CA VAL A 170 19.94 -4.77 11.55
C VAL A 170 20.27 -3.26 11.58
N PRO A 171 20.32 -2.57 12.73
CA PRO A 171 20.78 -1.17 12.79
C PRO A 171 22.17 -0.96 12.18
N ARG A 172 23.11 -1.89 12.40
CA ARG A 172 24.46 -1.81 11.85
C ARG A 172 24.50 -2.05 10.35
N LEU A 173 23.71 -2.99 9.85
CA LEU A 173 23.52 -3.21 8.41
C LEU A 173 22.93 -1.96 7.73
N ILE A 174 21.91 -1.35 8.31
CA ILE A 174 21.32 -0.10 7.81
C ILE A 174 22.33 1.05 7.87
N ALA A 175 23.10 1.16 8.94
CA ALA A 175 24.17 2.17 9.05
C ALA A 175 25.23 1.98 7.96
N ALA A 176 25.66 0.74 7.70
CA ALA A 176 26.62 0.43 6.64
C ALA A 176 26.08 0.75 5.23
N LEU A 177 24.78 0.56 4.99
CA LEU A 177 24.16 1.00 3.73
C LEU A 177 24.08 2.53 3.64
N ARG A 178 23.80 3.22 4.75
CA ARG A 178 23.76 4.68 4.80
C ARG A 178 25.14 5.30 4.59
N THR A 179 26.21 4.72 5.14
CA THR A 179 27.59 5.21 4.86
C THR A 179 27.94 5.08 3.38
N CYS A 180 27.41 4.07 2.69
CA CYS A 180 27.56 3.93 1.25
C CYS A 180 26.84 5.05 0.46
N GLN A 181 25.83 5.73 1.00
CA GLN A 181 25.15 6.82 0.28
C GLN A 181 25.99 8.09 0.20
N HIS A 182 26.93 8.30 1.13
CA HIS A 182 27.75 9.52 1.17
C HIS A 182 28.84 9.55 0.06
N PRO A 183 29.21 10.74 -0.45
CA PRO A 183 30.20 10.88 -1.53
C PRO A 183 31.63 10.49 -1.12
N SER A 184 31.97 10.59 0.17
CA SER A 184 33.28 10.28 0.75
C SER A 184 33.55 8.77 0.94
N SER A 185 32.68 7.94 0.38
CA SER A 185 32.71 6.47 0.47
C SER A 185 33.87 5.85 -0.33
N PRO A 186 34.26 4.58 -0.04
CA PRO A 186 35.18 3.77 -0.85
C PRO A 186 34.88 3.77 -2.36
N THR A 187 35.84 3.26 -3.14
CA THR A 187 35.77 3.16 -4.61
C THR A 187 34.39 2.71 -5.11
N ALA A 188 33.95 3.27 -6.24
CA ALA A 188 32.59 3.03 -6.77
C ALA A 188 32.22 1.54 -6.88
N ALA A 189 33.17 0.68 -7.25
CA ALA A 189 32.99 -0.78 -7.32
C ALA A 189 32.76 -1.42 -5.94
N THR A 190 33.52 -1.03 -4.93
CA THR A 190 33.35 -1.53 -3.54
C THR A 190 32.01 -1.07 -2.97
N LYS A 191 31.65 0.20 -3.19
CA LYS A 191 30.35 0.77 -2.78
C LYS A 191 29.19 0.00 -3.40
N LYS A 192 29.23 -0.25 -4.71
CA LYS A 192 28.22 -1.03 -5.43
C LYS A 192 28.06 -2.44 -4.86
N THR A 193 29.16 -3.15 -4.64
CA THR A 193 29.15 -4.53 -4.11
C THR A 193 28.55 -4.58 -2.69
N ARG A 194 28.92 -3.63 -1.83
CA ARG A 194 28.39 -3.53 -0.46
C ARG A 194 26.90 -3.22 -0.44
N ILE A 195 26.44 -2.30 -1.30
CA ILE A 195 25.03 -1.95 -1.39
C ILE A 195 24.21 -3.16 -1.84
N ILE A 196 24.62 -3.84 -2.91
CA ILE A 196 23.90 -5.01 -3.43
C ILE A 196 23.85 -6.13 -2.39
N SER A 197 24.99 -6.46 -1.76
CA SER A 197 25.05 -7.51 -0.73
C SER A 197 24.22 -7.16 0.50
N GLY A 198 24.21 -5.88 0.92
CA GLY A 198 23.40 -5.45 2.05
C GLY A 198 21.90 -5.45 1.76
N LEU A 199 21.49 -5.08 0.54
CA LEU A 199 20.10 -5.18 0.09
C LEU A 199 19.64 -6.65 0.01
N ASP A 200 20.46 -7.53 -0.56
CA ASP A 200 20.16 -8.96 -0.65
C ASP A 200 20.08 -9.62 0.72
N ALA A 201 20.96 -9.23 1.65
CA ALA A 201 20.86 -9.63 3.05
C ALA A 201 19.52 -9.17 3.67
N ILE A 202 19.11 -7.90 3.49
CA ILE A 202 17.81 -7.41 4.01
C ILE A 202 16.64 -8.21 3.43
N ALA A 203 16.67 -8.51 2.13
CA ALA A 203 15.65 -9.32 1.47
C ALA A 203 15.52 -10.71 2.11
N HIS A 204 16.64 -11.40 2.35
CA HIS A 204 16.66 -12.70 3.01
C HIS A 204 16.23 -12.63 4.49
N LEU A 205 16.68 -11.61 5.22
CA LEU A 205 16.24 -11.40 6.61
C LEU A 205 14.73 -11.15 6.69
N SER A 206 14.16 -10.45 5.71
CA SER A 206 12.71 -10.22 5.63
C SER A 206 11.93 -11.53 5.46
N ARG A 207 12.45 -12.46 4.65
CA ARG A 207 11.89 -13.83 4.52
C ARG A 207 11.98 -14.63 5.80
N VAL A 208 13.10 -14.53 6.51
CA VAL A 208 13.31 -15.16 7.81
C VAL A 208 12.30 -14.66 8.86
N PHE A 209 11.85 -13.42 8.73
CA PHE A 209 10.81 -12.80 9.58
C PHE A 209 9.37 -13.05 9.12
N SER A 210 9.13 -13.81 8.05
CA SER A 210 7.77 -14.08 7.54
C SER A 210 6.78 -14.62 8.59
N ALA A 211 7.26 -15.26 9.66
CA ALA A 211 6.43 -15.73 10.77
C ALA A 211 5.89 -14.61 11.68
N ASP A 212 6.62 -13.49 11.82
CA ASP A 212 6.18 -12.30 12.58
C ASP A 212 6.83 -11.03 11.98
N PRO A 213 6.39 -10.60 10.79
CA PRO A 213 7.03 -9.49 10.09
C PRO A 213 6.83 -8.17 10.84
N TRP A 214 5.78 -8.06 11.65
CA TRP A 214 5.41 -6.84 12.35
C TRP A 214 6.46 -6.40 13.36
N GLU A 215 7.07 -7.34 14.09
CA GLU A 215 8.14 -7.01 15.04
C GLU A 215 9.33 -6.37 14.30
N PHE A 216 9.79 -7.01 13.22
CA PHE A 216 10.89 -6.53 12.40
C PHE A 216 10.57 -5.18 11.75
N VAL A 217 9.43 -5.12 11.09
CA VAL A 217 8.93 -3.96 10.39
C VAL A 217 8.77 -2.78 11.35
N ARG A 218 8.11 -2.96 12.49
CA ARG A 218 7.86 -1.89 13.46
C ARG A 218 9.15 -1.24 13.96
N VAL A 219 10.20 -2.04 14.17
CA VAL A 219 11.45 -1.56 14.74
C VAL A 219 12.34 -0.92 13.67
N TYR A 220 12.36 -1.46 12.45
CA TYR A 220 13.36 -1.09 11.44
C TYR A 220 12.81 -0.32 10.24
N GLU A 221 11.48 -0.22 10.06
CA GLU A 221 10.88 0.41 8.87
C GLU A 221 11.39 1.82 8.58
N PRO A 222 11.36 2.79 9.51
CA PRO A 222 11.71 4.16 9.16
C PRO A 222 13.14 4.25 8.63
N ALA A 223 14.02 3.44 9.21
CA ALA A 223 15.42 3.36 8.85
C ALA A 223 15.62 2.63 7.51
N LEU A 224 14.89 1.53 7.26
CA LEU A 224 14.91 0.80 5.99
C LEU A 224 14.37 1.65 4.83
N CYS A 225 13.22 2.32 4.99
CA CYS A 225 12.67 3.24 3.99
C CYS A 225 13.68 4.33 3.61
N SER A 226 14.29 4.96 4.61
CA SER A 226 15.25 6.05 4.41
C SER A 226 16.49 5.64 3.61
N VAL A 227 16.78 4.34 3.55
CA VAL A 227 17.92 3.80 2.81
C VAL A 227 17.47 3.24 1.46
N ILE A 228 16.41 2.43 1.42
CA ILE A 228 16.03 1.67 0.23
C ILE A 228 15.36 2.56 -0.83
N VAL A 229 14.52 3.52 -0.44
CA VAL A 229 13.83 4.40 -1.40
C VAL A 229 14.84 5.23 -2.22
N PRO A 230 15.82 5.95 -1.62
CA PRO A 230 16.83 6.66 -2.40
C PRO A 230 17.73 5.74 -3.26
N LEU A 231 17.95 4.49 -2.83
CA LEU A 231 18.72 3.53 -3.61
C LEU A 231 17.94 2.99 -4.81
N ALA A 232 16.61 2.88 -4.71
CA ALA A 232 15.75 2.54 -5.84
C ALA A 232 15.75 3.62 -6.94
N GLU A 233 16.01 4.86 -6.57
CA GLU A 233 16.16 6.00 -7.48
C GLU A 233 17.61 6.20 -7.97
N SER A 234 18.51 5.28 -7.66
CA SER A 234 19.91 5.38 -8.07
C SER A 234 20.07 5.36 -9.59
N SER A 235 21.01 6.16 -10.11
CA SER A 235 21.39 6.11 -11.53
C SER A 235 22.08 4.81 -11.95
N ASP A 236 22.61 4.01 -11.00
CA ASP A 236 23.12 2.67 -11.29
C ASP A 236 21.97 1.67 -11.33
N HIS A 237 21.66 1.17 -12.53
CA HIS A 237 20.59 0.20 -12.77
C HIS A 237 20.65 -1.04 -11.86
N HIS A 238 21.84 -1.54 -11.52
CA HIS A 238 21.96 -2.72 -10.66
C HIS A 238 21.60 -2.42 -9.20
N ILE A 239 21.97 -1.24 -8.71
CA ILE A 239 21.59 -0.79 -7.36
C ILE A 239 20.08 -0.55 -7.30
N ALA A 240 19.53 0.18 -8.27
CA ALA A 240 18.10 0.44 -8.38
C ALA A 240 17.29 -0.86 -8.45
N SER A 241 17.73 -1.82 -9.28
CA SER A 241 17.10 -3.13 -9.41
C SER A 241 17.17 -3.94 -8.11
N ALA A 242 18.32 -3.97 -7.42
CA ALA A 242 18.45 -4.69 -6.15
C ALA A 242 17.58 -4.06 -5.03
N ALA A 243 17.52 -2.72 -4.99
CA ALA A 243 16.70 -1.99 -4.03
C ALA A 243 15.20 -2.22 -4.29
N THR A 244 14.78 -2.18 -5.55
CA THR A 244 13.40 -2.47 -5.97
C THR A 244 13.03 -3.93 -5.66
N HIS A 245 13.94 -4.88 -5.90
CA HIS A 245 13.72 -6.28 -5.55
C HIS A 245 13.55 -6.48 -4.04
N THR A 246 14.41 -5.83 -3.24
CA THR A 246 14.33 -5.87 -1.78
C THR A 246 13.03 -5.26 -1.27
N ALA A 247 12.63 -4.11 -1.82
CA ALA A 247 11.35 -3.46 -1.57
C ALA A 247 10.18 -4.41 -1.86
N SER A 248 10.20 -5.05 -3.03
CA SER A 248 9.16 -6.00 -3.46
C SER A 248 9.02 -7.17 -2.49
N ILE A 249 10.12 -7.76 -2.02
CA ILE A 249 10.08 -8.87 -1.05
C ILE A 249 9.50 -8.41 0.29
N MET A 250 9.92 -7.23 0.77
CA MET A 250 9.36 -6.67 2.00
C MET A 250 7.85 -6.42 1.86
N LEU A 251 7.42 -5.84 0.73
CA LEU A 251 6.03 -5.55 0.45
C LEU A 251 5.19 -6.81 0.30
N GLU A 252 5.70 -7.86 -0.35
CA GLU A 252 5.04 -9.17 -0.45
C GLU A 252 4.76 -9.75 0.94
N HIS A 253 5.72 -9.65 1.86
CA HIS A 253 5.52 -10.11 3.23
C HIS A 253 4.50 -9.27 4.00
N ILE A 254 4.58 -7.93 3.96
CA ILE A 254 3.58 -7.07 4.60
C ILE A 254 2.20 -7.34 3.98
N TYR A 255 2.14 -7.55 2.67
CA TYR A 255 0.92 -7.86 1.92
C TYR A 255 0.28 -9.17 2.37
N SER A 256 1.07 -10.26 2.45
CA SER A 256 0.59 -11.56 2.91
C SER A 256 -0.04 -11.49 4.31
N HIS A 257 0.47 -10.61 5.18
CA HIS A 257 -0.11 -10.40 6.50
C HIS A 257 -1.30 -9.45 6.50
N ILE A 258 -1.34 -8.44 5.63
CA ILE A 258 -2.57 -7.65 5.39
C ILE A 258 -3.71 -8.57 4.93
N LEU A 259 -3.42 -9.54 4.05
CA LEU A 259 -4.39 -10.53 3.62
C LEU A 259 -4.85 -11.46 4.74
N LEU A 260 -3.95 -11.81 5.67
CA LEU A 260 -4.32 -12.55 6.87
C LEU A 260 -5.36 -11.76 7.69
N PHE A 261 -5.16 -10.44 7.83
CA PHE A 261 -6.14 -9.57 8.50
C PHE A 261 -7.45 -9.44 7.73
N ALA A 262 -7.39 -9.39 6.39
CA ALA A 262 -8.59 -9.33 5.54
C ALA A 262 -9.52 -10.53 5.79
N ARG A 263 -8.95 -11.72 6.01
CA ARG A 263 -9.68 -12.97 6.22
C ARG A 263 -10.17 -13.19 7.66
N ASN A 264 -9.59 -12.52 8.66
CA ASN A 264 -9.85 -12.82 10.07
C ASN A 264 -10.08 -11.55 10.91
N GLU A 265 -11.35 -11.24 11.15
CA GLU A 265 -11.78 -10.08 11.92
C GLU A 265 -11.23 -10.07 13.35
N ALA A 266 -11.19 -11.22 14.03
CA ALA A 266 -10.69 -11.31 15.40
C ALA A 266 -9.19 -10.95 15.49
N VAL A 267 -8.40 -11.40 14.51
CA VAL A 267 -6.97 -11.08 14.43
C VAL A 267 -6.76 -9.60 14.09
N LEU A 268 -7.57 -9.04 13.18
CA LEU A 268 -7.53 -7.61 12.87
C LEU A 268 -7.82 -6.75 14.10
N LEU A 269 -8.89 -7.05 14.85
CA LEU A 269 -9.26 -6.29 16.05
C LEU A 269 -8.18 -6.39 17.13
N ALA A 270 -7.57 -7.56 17.30
CA ALA A 270 -6.48 -7.75 18.26
C ALA A 270 -5.18 -7.02 17.87
N ARG A 271 -4.99 -6.68 16.59
CA ARG A 271 -3.74 -6.10 16.05
C ARG A 271 -3.97 -4.86 15.18
N LEU A 272 -4.99 -4.06 15.51
CA LEU A 272 -5.40 -2.92 14.70
C LEU A 272 -4.28 -1.87 14.55
N ASP A 273 -3.46 -1.67 15.59
CA ASP A 273 -2.30 -0.76 15.53
C ASP A 273 -1.23 -1.25 14.56
N ASP A 274 -0.97 -2.55 14.51
CA ASP A 274 -0.01 -3.14 13.56
C ASP A 274 -0.53 -3.00 12.13
N PHE A 275 -1.85 -3.19 11.93
CA PHE A 275 -2.50 -2.96 10.65
C PHE A 275 -2.40 -1.50 10.18
N HIS A 276 -2.67 -0.53 11.06
CA HIS A 276 -2.53 0.89 10.70
C HIS A 276 -1.10 1.26 10.32
N ARG A 277 -0.11 0.70 11.02
CA ARG A 277 1.31 0.86 10.68
C ARG A 277 1.63 0.21 9.34
N ALA A 278 1.12 -0.99 9.09
CA ALA A 278 1.26 -1.65 7.79
C ALA A 278 0.81 -0.75 6.64
N LEU A 279 -0.40 -0.20 6.75
CA LEU A 279 -0.94 0.69 5.73
C LEU A 279 -0.10 1.95 5.57
N GLN A 280 0.39 2.53 6.66
CA GLN A 280 1.29 3.69 6.61
C GLN A 280 2.57 3.36 5.82
N MET A 281 3.09 2.16 5.96
CA MET A 281 4.27 1.74 5.20
C MET A 281 3.95 1.53 3.73
N PHE A 282 2.85 0.85 3.42
CA PHE A 282 2.41 0.70 2.04
C PHE A 282 2.35 2.05 1.32
N CYS A 283 1.87 3.09 2.01
CA CYS A 283 1.87 4.44 1.47
C CYS A 283 3.27 5.02 1.22
N LYS A 284 4.27 4.76 2.08
CA LYS A 284 5.63 5.29 1.93
C LYS A 284 6.47 4.58 0.88
N TRP A 285 6.27 3.28 0.65
CA TRP A 285 7.07 2.47 -0.27
C TRP A 285 6.61 2.57 -1.73
N ASP A 286 5.93 3.67 -2.09
CA ASP A 286 5.30 3.89 -3.40
C ASP A 286 4.37 2.73 -3.84
N SER A 287 3.88 1.96 -2.86
CA SER A 287 2.87 0.91 -3.01
C SER A 287 1.47 1.44 -2.70
N SER A 288 1.38 2.75 -2.49
CA SER A 288 0.14 3.52 -2.46
C SER A 288 -0.69 3.26 -3.71
N LEU A 289 -0.06 3.08 -4.89
CA LEU A 289 -0.74 2.72 -6.12
C LEU A 289 -1.60 1.45 -5.96
N SER A 290 -1.02 0.35 -5.48
CA SER A 290 -1.76 -0.91 -5.28
C SER A 290 -2.89 -0.76 -4.27
N LEU A 291 -2.66 -0.01 -3.19
CA LEU A 291 -3.73 0.28 -2.22
C LEU A 291 -4.87 1.08 -2.85
N CYS A 292 -4.57 2.07 -3.69
CA CYS A 292 -5.56 2.87 -4.40
C CYS A 292 -6.36 2.02 -5.39
N GLU A 293 -5.68 1.20 -6.20
CA GLU A 293 -6.31 0.29 -7.17
C GLU A 293 -7.22 -0.76 -6.50
N MET A 294 -6.97 -1.08 -5.22
CA MET A 294 -7.79 -2.02 -4.46
C MET A 294 -9.14 -1.44 -4.00
N ILE A 295 -9.20 -0.13 -3.76
CA ILE A 295 -10.34 0.51 -3.07
C ILE A 295 -11.66 0.39 -3.86
N PRO A 296 -11.71 0.64 -5.18
CA PRO A 296 -12.95 0.48 -5.96
C PRO A 296 -13.56 -0.91 -5.80
N SER A 297 -12.74 -1.96 -5.96
CA SER A 297 -13.14 -3.36 -5.78
C SER A 297 -13.58 -3.66 -4.35
N LEU A 298 -12.84 -3.15 -3.36
CA LEU A 298 -13.18 -3.32 -1.95
C LEU A 298 -14.54 -2.69 -1.59
N VAL A 299 -14.90 -1.56 -2.21
CA VAL A 299 -16.18 -0.89 -1.96
C VAL A 299 -17.33 -1.59 -2.67
N THR A 300 -17.13 -1.99 -3.93
CA THR A 300 -18.18 -2.56 -4.79
C THR A 300 -18.41 -4.05 -4.60
N SER A 301 -17.41 -4.80 -4.12
CA SER A 301 -17.46 -6.25 -3.94
C SER A 301 -17.15 -6.66 -2.49
N THR A 302 -17.63 -7.85 -2.10
CA THR A 302 -17.20 -8.55 -0.87
C THR A 302 -15.90 -9.32 -1.06
N GLU A 303 -15.49 -9.50 -2.31
CA GLU A 303 -14.27 -10.17 -2.72
C GLU A 303 -13.34 -9.19 -3.42
N ILE A 304 -12.07 -9.17 -3.01
CA ILE A 304 -11.05 -8.42 -3.73
C ILE A 304 -10.47 -9.35 -4.80
N PRO A 305 -10.25 -8.87 -6.03
CA PRO A 305 -9.44 -9.61 -7.00
C PRO A 305 -8.10 -10.00 -6.35
N PRO A 306 -7.52 -11.16 -6.71
CA PRO A 306 -6.22 -11.52 -6.17
C PRO A 306 -5.22 -10.39 -6.47
N PHE A 307 -4.53 -9.87 -5.44
CA PHE A 307 -3.34 -9.06 -5.69
C PHE A 307 -2.08 -9.90 -5.61
N GLY A 308 -1.09 -9.52 -6.42
CA GLY A 308 0.19 -10.20 -6.49
C GLY A 308 0.09 -11.52 -7.25
N HIS A 309 0.67 -12.58 -6.69
CA HIS A 309 0.73 -13.91 -7.32
C HIS A 309 -0.45 -14.84 -6.98
N GLY A 310 -1.44 -14.37 -6.21
CA GLY A 310 -2.65 -15.15 -5.95
C GLY A 310 -3.48 -15.32 -7.24
N THR A 311 -4.18 -16.43 -7.37
CA THR A 311 -5.14 -16.65 -8.46
C THR A 311 -6.59 -16.59 -7.98
N GLU A 312 -6.82 -16.70 -6.67
CA GLU A 312 -8.17 -16.79 -6.10
C GLU A 312 -8.62 -15.45 -5.51
N PRO A 313 -9.88 -15.04 -5.76
CA PRO A 313 -10.47 -13.88 -5.10
C PRO A 313 -10.49 -14.07 -3.58
N ILE A 314 -10.30 -12.98 -2.84
CA ILE A 314 -10.18 -13.02 -1.38
C ILE A 314 -11.41 -12.39 -0.76
N SER A 315 -12.17 -13.19 -0.01
CA SER A 315 -13.28 -12.70 0.81
C SER A 315 -12.75 -11.81 1.94
N VAL A 316 -13.35 -10.63 2.09
CA VAL A 316 -12.90 -9.60 3.03
C VAL A 316 -13.91 -9.40 4.15
N CYS A 317 -13.44 -9.43 5.39
CA CYS A 317 -14.29 -9.11 6.53
C CYS A 317 -14.68 -7.61 6.55
N PRO A 318 -15.92 -7.26 6.97
CA PRO A 318 -16.39 -5.87 7.01
C PRO A 318 -15.52 -4.93 7.84
N ALA A 319 -14.92 -5.42 8.94
CA ALA A 319 -14.05 -4.63 9.79
C ALA A 319 -12.77 -4.20 9.07
N PHE A 320 -12.20 -5.08 8.25
CA PHE A 320 -11.04 -4.76 7.41
C PHE A 320 -11.39 -3.70 6.37
N LYS A 321 -12.52 -3.88 5.67
CA LYS A 321 -13.05 -2.90 4.71
C LYS A 321 -13.18 -1.53 5.37
N LYS A 322 -13.83 -1.46 6.53
CA LYS A 322 -14.00 -0.22 7.30
C LYS A 322 -12.64 0.39 7.69
N ALA A 323 -11.71 -0.41 8.20
CA ALA A 323 -10.40 0.08 8.63
C ALA A 323 -9.56 0.65 7.46
N ILE A 324 -9.59 0.01 6.28
CA ILE A 324 -8.94 0.54 5.07
C ILE A 324 -9.56 1.86 4.65
N LEU A 325 -10.89 1.93 4.52
CA LEU A 325 -11.57 3.13 4.06
C LEU A 325 -11.38 4.29 5.04
N GLN A 326 -11.42 4.00 6.34
CA GLN A 326 -11.14 4.99 7.38
C GLN A 326 -9.72 5.51 7.30
N ARG A 327 -8.73 4.62 7.10
CA ARG A 327 -7.32 4.99 7.00
C ARG A 327 -7.04 5.77 5.73
N PHE A 328 -7.61 5.37 4.59
CA PHE A 328 -7.48 6.11 3.34
C PHE A 328 -8.07 7.52 3.48
N GLY A 329 -9.22 7.65 4.15
CA GLY A 329 -9.81 8.95 4.49
C GLY A 329 -9.00 9.78 5.49
N HIS A 330 -7.89 9.26 6.04
CA HIS A 330 -6.92 10.00 6.86
C HIS A 330 -5.62 10.32 6.12
N LEU A 331 -5.43 9.82 4.90
CA LEU A 331 -4.27 10.21 4.09
C LEU A 331 -4.40 11.69 3.75
N ASP A 332 -3.28 12.40 3.88
CA ASP A 332 -3.22 13.79 3.44
C ASP A 332 -3.27 13.81 1.92
N PHE A 333 -4.43 14.21 1.40
CA PHE A 333 -4.72 14.26 -0.03
C PHE A 333 -3.75 15.18 -0.77
N CYS A 334 -3.38 16.30 -0.15
CA CYS A 334 -2.48 17.28 -0.73
C CYS A 334 -1.06 16.74 -0.79
N ASP A 335 -0.53 16.23 0.33
CA ASP A 335 0.82 15.68 0.37
C ASP A 335 0.98 14.50 -0.59
N THR A 336 -0.07 13.66 -0.70
CA THR A 336 -0.03 12.47 -1.56
C THR A 336 -0.03 12.82 -3.04
N LEU A 337 -0.79 13.83 -3.47
CA LEU A 337 -0.85 14.26 -4.87
C LEU A 337 0.11 15.39 -5.23
N GLN A 338 0.82 15.97 -4.27
CA GLN A 338 1.79 17.06 -4.50
C GLN A 338 2.79 16.75 -5.63
N PRO A 339 3.39 15.54 -5.72
CA PRO A 339 4.32 15.22 -6.81
C PRO A 339 3.67 15.31 -8.20
N SER A 340 2.37 15.00 -8.28
CA SER A 340 1.58 15.01 -9.52
C SER A 340 1.15 16.41 -9.95
N MET A 341 1.09 17.38 -9.03
CA MET A 341 0.59 18.72 -9.36
C MET A 341 1.52 19.42 -10.37
N TYR A 342 2.83 19.35 -10.17
CA TYR A 342 3.80 20.10 -10.99
C TYR A 342 4.43 19.29 -12.11
N ALA A 343 4.04 18.03 -12.27
CA ALA A 343 4.59 17.12 -13.27
C ALA A 343 3.78 17.14 -14.56
N ASP A 344 4.45 16.94 -15.70
CA ASP A 344 3.75 16.60 -16.94
C ASP A 344 3.29 15.13 -16.88
N LEU A 345 2.02 14.93 -16.56
CA LEU A 345 1.44 13.60 -16.38
C LEU A 345 1.32 12.82 -17.70
N ASP A 346 1.26 13.48 -18.85
CA ASP A 346 1.25 12.75 -20.13
C ASP A 346 2.62 12.17 -20.49
N ALA A 347 3.70 12.85 -20.09
CA ALA A 347 5.06 12.32 -20.18
C ALA A 347 5.34 11.24 -19.10
N ASN A 348 4.82 11.41 -17.88
CA ASN A 348 5.06 10.51 -16.76
C ASN A 348 3.90 9.52 -16.53
N LYS A 349 3.90 8.43 -17.32
CA LYS A 349 2.86 7.38 -17.27
C LYS A 349 2.65 6.78 -15.87
N ARG A 350 3.72 6.60 -15.08
CA ARG A 350 3.64 6.04 -13.71
C ARG A 350 2.87 6.97 -12.79
N LEU A 351 3.27 8.24 -12.78
CA LEU A 351 2.65 9.25 -11.93
C LEU A 351 1.21 9.51 -12.34
N ARG A 352 0.91 9.51 -13.64
CA ARG A 352 -0.46 9.58 -14.15
C ARG A 352 -1.32 8.42 -13.68
N ARG A 353 -0.83 7.18 -13.78
CA ARG A 353 -1.55 5.99 -13.29
C ARG A 353 -1.81 6.09 -11.78
N PHE A 354 -0.82 6.52 -11.01
CA PHE A 354 -0.97 6.78 -9.58
C PHE A 354 -2.04 7.83 -9.28
N THR A 355 -2.00 8.98 -9.95
CA THR A 355 -3.01 10.04 -9.76
C THR A 355 -4.42 9.54 -10.09
N LEU A 356 -4.59 8.80 -11.18
CA LEU A 356 -5.90 8.25 -11.57
C LEU A 356 -6.43 7.27 -10.52
N ALA A 357 -5.61 6.30 -10.10
CA ALA A 357 -5.99 5.33 -9.07
C ALA A 357 -6.33 6.02 -7.74
N PHE A 358 -5.55 7.03 -7.34
CA PHE A 358 -5.80 7.77 -6.10
C PHE A 358 -7.09 8.60 -6.17
N LEU A 359 -7.35 9.26 -7.30
CA LEU A 359 -8.60 9.98 -7.53
C LEU A 359 -9.80 9.03 -7.49
N GLU A 360 -9.70 7.89 -8.16
CA GLU A 360 -10.74 6.86 -8.13
C GLU A 360 -10.98 6.33 -6.71
N ALA A 361 -9.93 5.98 -5.97
CA ALA A 361 -10.04 5.57 -4.57
C ALA A 361 -10.70 6.66 -3.69
N SER A 362 -10.40 7.92 -3.98
CA SER A 362 -10.99 9.07 -3.29
C SER A 362 -12.48 9.23 -3.57
N PHE A 363 -12.92 8.91 -4.80
CA PHE A 363 -14.34 8.85 -5.15
C PHE A 363 -15.11 7.90 -4.21
N TYR A 364 -14.59 6.68 -4.05
CA TYR A 364 -15.24 5.63 -3.26
C TYR A 364 -15.13 5.84 -1.75
N THR A 365 -14.13 6.58 -1.28
CA THR A 365 -13.92 6.88 0.15
C THR A 365 -14.57 8.19 0.60
N ALA A 366 -15.07 9.01 -0.34
CA ALA A 366 -15.76 10.26 -0.04
C ALA A 366 -16.90 10.14 0.99
N PRO A 367 -17.75 9.09 1.00
CA PRO A 367 -18.79 8.94 2.02
C PRO A 367 -18.21 8.86 3.44
N GLU A 368 -17.10 8.12 3.63
CA GLU A 368 -16.43 8.00 4.92
C GLU A 368 -15.76 9.32 5.31
N MET A 369 -15.12 10.02 4.37
CA MET A 369 -14.53 11.35 4.60
C MET A 369 -15.58 12.35 5.13
N ILE A 370 -16.79 12.34 4.55
CA ILE A 370 -17.87 13.27 4.90
C ILE A 370 -18.62 12.82 6.15
N SER A 371 -18.79 11.51 6.37
CA SER A 371 -19.45 10.98 7.56
C SER A 371 -18.77 11.43 8.85
N LYS A 372 -17.43 11.59 8.82
CA LYS A 372 -16.65 12.10 9.97
C LYS A 372 -16.99 13.56 10.31
N LEU A 373 -17.58 14.33 9.42
CA LEU A 373 -18.05 15.68 9.79
C LEU A 373 -19.25 15.62 10.72
N LYS A 374 -20.05 14.55 10.65
CA LYS A 374 -21.23 14.37 11.50
C LYS A 374 -20.79 13.86 12.86
N GLY A 375 -21.09 14.63 13.91
CA GLY A 375 -21.03 14.15 15.29
C GLY A 375 -19.70 14.37 16.03
N SER A 376 -18.79 15.22 15.54
CA SER A 376 -17.69 15.68 16.40
C SER A 376 -18.21 16.74 17.36
N ALA A 377 -18.28 16.41 18.65
CA ALA A 377 -18.61 17.38 19.70
C ALA A 377 -17.43 18.33 20.00
N ASP A 378 -16.22 18.01 19.52
CA ASP A 378 -15.04 18.82 19.70
C ASP A 378 -14.88 19.81 18.53
N THR A 379 -15.09 21.08 18.84
CA THR A 379 -14.92 22.21 17.93
C THR A 379 -13.55 22.20 17.24
N MET A 380 -12.47 21.81 17.92
CA MET A 380 -11.11 21.83 17.34
C MET A 380 -10.93 20.76 16.26
N ASP A 381 -11.38 19.54 16.54
CA ASP A 381 -11.35 18.44 15.59
C ASP A 381 -12.25 18.72 14.36
N TYR A 382 -13.38 19.40 14.57
CA TYR A 382 -14.23 19.87 13.48
C TYR A 382 -13.52 20.90 12.58
N TYR A 383 -12.81 21.89 13.16
CA TYR A 383 -12.00 22.85 12.38
C TYR A 383 -10.89 22.17 11.58
N GLN A 384 -10.21 21.18 12.16
CA GLN A 384 -9.18 20.43 11.45
C GLN A 384 -9.75 19.63 10.27
N ARG A 385 -10.88 18.94 10.48
CA ARG A 385 -11.53 18.15 9.41
C ARG A 385 -12.00 19.00 8.26
N THR A 386 -12.57 20.16 8.57
CA THR A 386 -13.04 21.10 7.55
C THR A 386 -11.89 21.79 6.82
N HIS A 387 -10.81 22.14 7.52
CA HIS A 387 -9.57 22.59 6.88
C HIS A 387 -9.05 21.57 5.87
N ASN A 388 -8.97 20.30 6.26
CA ASN A 388 -8.53 19.21 5.37
C ASN A 388 -9.42 19.09 4.12
N LEU A 389 -10.74 19.25 4.25
CA LEU A 389 -11.65 19.25 3.09
C LEU A 389 -11.46 20.44 2.16
N VAL A 390 -11.16 21.63 2.71
CA VAL A 390 -10.82 22.81 1.88
C VAL A 390 -9.54 22.56 1.09
N GLU A 391 -8.55 21.92 1.70
CA GLU A 391 -7.31 21.52 1.04
C GLU A 391 -7.56 20.47 -0.06
N VAL A 392 -8.40 19.45 0.21
CA VAL A 392 -8.86 18.51 -0.82
C VAL A 392 -9.53 19.23 -1.99
N ALA A 393 -10.44 20.18 -1.70
CA ALA A 393 -11.13 20.96 -2.72
C ALA A 393 -10.16 21.78 -3.59
N ARG A 394 -9.17 22.43 -2.98
CA ARG A 394 -8.13 23.19 -3.67
C ARG A 394 -7.31 22.30 -4.60
N THR A 395 -6.89 21.13 -4.11
CA THR A 395 -6.10 20.18 -4.90
C THR A 395 -6.90 19.61 -6.06
N LEU A 396 -8.17 19.24 -5.85
CA LEU A 396 -9.06 18.79 -6.93
C LEU A 396 -9.33 19.89 -7.96
N THR A 397 -9.51 21.13 -7.52
CA THR A 397 -9.65 22.29 -8.42
C THR A 397 -8.40 22.48 -9.26
N TYR A 398 -7.21 22.33 -8.66
CA TYR A 398 -5.95 22.38 -9.39
C TYR A 398 -5.90 21.33 -10.52
N PHE A 399 -6.21 20.06 -10.23
CA PHE A 399 -6.21 19.01 -11.26
C PHE A 399 -7.32 19.21 -12.30
N THR A 400 -8.46 19.77 -11.90
CA THR A 400 -9.55 20.08 -12.82
C THR A 400 -9.16 21.15 -13.82
N ASP A 401 -8.45 22.20 -13.39
CA ASP A 401 -8.21 23.40 -14.19
C ASP A 401 -6.82 23.48 -14.83
N ASN A 402 -5.79 22.89 -14.22
CA ASN A 402 -4.38 23.10 -14.59
C ASN A 402 -3.63 21.82 -14.95
N CYS A 403 -4.26 20.64 -14.90
CA CYS A 403 -3.57 19.39 -15.21
C CYS A 403 -3.26 19.27 -16.71
N SER A 404 -2.03 18.85 -17.06
CA SER A 404 -1.65 18.60 -18.46
C SER A 404 -2.46 17.45 -19.08
N SER A 405 -2.79 16.44 -18.28
CA SER A 405 -3.54 15.26 -18.74
C SER A 405 -5.05 15.46 -18.63
N LYS A 406 -5.72 15.49 -19.79
CA LYS A 406 -7.19 15.63 -19.88
C LYS A 406 -7.93 14.53 -19.11
N LEU A 407 -7.42 13.30 -19.15
CA LEU A 407 -8.02 12.17 -18.43
C LEU A 407 -8.00 12.37 -16.90
N VAL A 408 -6.87 12.87 -16.36
CA VAL A 408 -6.76 13.18 -14.93
C VAL A 408 -7.70 14.33 -14.56
N SER A 409 -7.83 15.35 -15.41
CA SER A 409 -8.79 16.43 -15.22
C SER A 409 -10.24 15.92 -15.15
N GLN A 410 -10.61 14.95 -16.00
CA GLN A 410 -11.94 14.32 -15.97
C GLN A 410 -12.20 13.53 -14.68
N TYR A 411 -11.24 12.70 -14.25
CA TYR A 411 -11.34 12.00 -12.97
C TYR A 411 -11.45 12.97 -11.79
N ALA A 412 -10.60 14.00 -11.76
CA ALA A 412 -10.62 15.02 -10.71
C ALA A 412 -11.96 15.75 -10.67
N THR A 413 -12.55 16.04 -11.83
CA THR A 413 -13.88 16.64 -11.93
C THR A 413 -14.96 15.73 -11.35
N CYS A 414 -14.94 14.43 -11.67
CA CYS A 414 -15.90 13.46 -11.12
C CYS A 414 -15.78 13.39 -9.59
N VAL A 415 -14.57 13.28 -9.06
CA VAL A 415 -14.29 13.21 -7.62
C VAL A 415 -14.73 14.49 -6.92
N ALA A 416 -14.34 15.66 -7.44
CA ALA A 416 -14.73 16.96 -6.90
C ALA A 416 -16.25 17.10 -6.85
N THR A 417 -16.91 16.75 -7.94
CA THR A 417 -18.37 16.81 -8.06
C THR A 417 -19.04 15.86 -7.08
N HIS A 418 -18.54 14.63 -6.95
CA HIS A 418 -19.09 13.63 -6.03
C HIS A 418 -18.96 14.06 -4.58
N ILE A 419 -17.77 14.54 -4.17
CA ILE A 419 -17.54 15.09 -2.84
C ILE A 419 -18.46 16.28 -2.61
N ALA A 420 -18.59 17.20 -3.57
CA ALA A 420 -19.46 18.37 -3.49
C ALA A 420 -20.93 17.99 -3.27
N VAL A 421 -21.47 17.03 -4.03
CA VAL A 421 -22.85 16.52 -3.91
C VAL A 421 -23.10 15.96 -2.51
N ARG A 422 -22.20 15.07 -2.06
CA ARG A 422 -22.32 14.42 -0.75
C ARG A 422 -22.21 15.45 0.38
N PHE A 423 -21.33 16.43 0.20
CA PHE A 423 -21.13 17.50 1.14
C PHE A 423 -22.36 18.41 1.21
N GLN A 424 -22.92 18.85 0.07
CA GLN A 424 -24.16 19.62 0.00
C GLN A 424 -25.31 18.94 0.75
N ARG A 425 -25.48 17.63 0.58
CA ARG A 425 -26.48 16.85 1.32
C ARG A 425 -26.23 16.82 2.82
N ALA A 426 -24.99 16.55 3.22
CA ALA A 426 -24.62 16.59 4.63
C ALA A 426 -24.87 17.97 5.25
N MET A 427 -24.72 19.05 4.47
CA MET A 427 -25.10 20.41 4.92
C MET A 427 -26.60 20.57 5.09
N ALA A 428 -27.40 20.06 4.16
CA ALA A 428 -28.86 20.22 4.23
C ALA A 428 -29.45 19.49 5.44
N GLU A 429 -28.88 18.34 5.78
CA GLU A 429 -29.24 17.56 6.96
C GLU A 429 -28.75 18.20 8.27
N SER A 430 -27.75 19.08 8.22
CA SER A 430 -27.22 19.82 9.37
C SER A 430 -27.79 21.25 9.44
N ASP A 431 -27.82 21.85 10.62
CA ASP A 431 -28.12 23.28 10.79
C ASP A 431 -26.87 24.12 11.05
N GLU A 432 -25.68 23.52 10.92
CA GLU A 432 -24.41 24.18 11.23
C GLU A 432 -23.93 25.11 10.11
N ALA A 433 -23.83 26.39 10.41
CA ALA A 433 -23.43 27.45 9.48
C ALA A 433 -22.03 27.24 8.86
N TYR A 434 -21.10 26.60 9.56
CA TYR A 434 -19.71 26.50 9.12
C TYR A 434 -19.51 25.57 7.91
N ILE A 435 -20.38 24.57 7.74
CA ILE A 435 -20.29 23.60 6.64
C ILE A 435 -20.36 24.32 5.28
N PHE A 436 -21.13 25.41 5.16
CA PHE A 436 -21.28 26.17 3.91
C PHE A 436 -19.99 26.84 3.39
N LEU A 437 -19.07 27.26 4.27
CA LEU A 437 -17.80 27.85 3.86
C LEU A 437 -17.00 26.86 3.01
N VAL A 438 -16.97 25.59 3.44
CA VAL A 438 -16.28 24.51 2.73
C VAL A 438 -16.98 24.17 1.41
N ALA A 439 -18.32 24.16 1.37
CA ALA A 439 -19.07 23.94 0.11
C ALA A 439 -18.73 24.97 -0.97
N SER A 440 -18.49 26.23 -0.58
CA SER A 440 -18.12 27.28 -1.53
C SER A 440 -16.77 27.01 -2.22
N HIS A 441 -15.87 26.25 -1.59
CA HIS A 441 -14.60 25.81 -2.19
C HIS A 441 -14.76 24.66 -3.18
N PHE A 442 -15.80 23.83 -3.02
CA PHE A 442 -16.15 22.77 -3.98
C PHE A 442 -17.02 23.26 -5.13
N SER A 443 -17.58 24.47 -5.03
CA SER A 443 -18.24 25.10 -6.17
C SER A 443 -17.17 25.35 -7.24
N PRO A 444 -17.25 24.71 -8.41
CA PRO A 444 -16.35 25.00 -9.51
C PRO A 444 -16.37 26.51 -9.74
N ARG A 445 -15.21 27.11 -10.03
CA ARG A 445 -15.15 28.48 -10.55
C ARG A 445 -15.75 28.49 -11.94
N ILE A 446 -17.06 28.27 -12.06
CA ILE A 446 -17.78 28.77 -13.21
C ILE A 446 -17.57 30.26 -13.14
N LYS A 447 -16.73 30.78 -14.04
CA LYS A 447 -16.49 32.21 -14.21
C LYS A 447 -17.86 32.87 -14.26
N ASN A 448 -18.22 33.48 -13.15
CA ASN A 448 -19.58 33.90 -12.89
C ASN A 448 -19.77 35.30 -13.49
N GLU A 449 -19.21 35.51 -14.69
CA GLU A 449 -19.14 36.80 -15.37
C GLU A 449 -20.57 37.36 -15.62
N ASP A 450 -21.57 36.48 -15.66
CA ASP A 450 -22.99 36.84 -15.86
C ASP A 450 -23.89 36.77 -14.63
N MET A 451 -23.43 36.26 -13.46
CA MET A 451 -24.17 36.56 -12.24
C MET A 451 -23.86 38.01 -11.92
N ARG A 452 -24.74 38.93 -12.33
CA ARG A 452 -24.68 40.33 -11.90
C ARG A 452 -24.42 40.30 -10.38
N PRO A 453 -23.26 40.80 -9.90
CA PRO A 453 -23.00 40.87 -8.48
C PRO A 453 -24.21 41.56 -7.85
N ILE A 454 -24.68 41.04 -6.72
CA ILE A 454 -25.77 41.68 -5.97
C ILE A 454 -25.35 43.15 -5.80
N ARG A 455 -26.04 44.05 -6.52
CA ARG A 455 -25.68 45.46 -6.73
C ARG A 455 -25.05 46.06 -5.47
N ASP A 456 -23.75 46.39 -5.52
CA ASP A 456 -23.03 47.33 -4.63
C ASP A 456 -23.34 47.27 -3.12
N VAL A 457 -23.82 46.13 -2.61
CA VAL A 457 -23.94 45.91 -1.17
C VAL A 457 -22.56 45.47 -0.71
N LYS A 458 -21.89 46.32 0.08
CA LYS A 458 -20.68 45.97 0.87
C LYS A 458 -20.77 44.49 1.25
N ALA A 459 -19.75 43.71 0.88
CA ALA A 459 -19.71 42.24 1.01
C ALA A 459 -20.52 41.79 2.24
N PRO A 460 -21.63 41.06 2.04
CA PRO A 460 -22.57 40.76 3.12
C PRO A 460 -21.80 40.14 4.29
N ARG A 461 -22.02 40.64 5.50
CA ARG A 461 -21.34 40.15 6.73
C ARG A 461 -21.50 38.64 6.93
N ASN A 462 -22.51 38.03 6.30
CA ASN A 462 -22.66 36.58 6.23
C ASN A 462 -23.35 36.18 4.89
N PRO A 463 -22.60 35.76 3.85
CA PRO A 463 -23.17 35.35 2.56
C PRO A 463 -24.08 34.11 2.68
N GLN A 464 -23.91 33.29 3.72
CA GLN A 464 -24.69 32.08 3.96
C GLN A 464 -26.14 32.41 4.28
N HIS A 465 -26.34 33.40 5.16
CA HIS A 465 -27.67 33.87 5.54
C HIS A 465 -28.45 34.41 4.36
N GLU A 466 -27.76 35.10 3.43
CA GLU A 466 -28.40 35.65 2.25
C GLU A 466 -28.77 34.58 1.22
N ILE A 467 -27.95 33.54 1.04
CA ILE A 467 -28.28 32.40 0.19
C ILE A 467 -29.47 31.63 0.76
N ARG A 468 -29.45 31.31 2.07
CA ARG A 468 -30.59 30.64 2.73
C ARG A 468 -31.87 31.48 2.64
N LYS A 469 -31.80 32.79 2.93
CA LYS A 469 -32.94 33.70 2.75
C LYS A 469 -33.43 33.76 1.31
N ARG A 470 -32.53 33.67 0.34
CA ARG A 470 -32.90 33.64 -1.08
C ARG A 470 -33.65 32.35 -1.39
N ASP A 471 -33.17 31.20 -0.94
CA ASP A 471 -33.81 29.92 -1.19
C ASP A 471 -35.17 29.82 -0.51
N VAL A 472 -35.32 30.32 0.73
CA VAL A 472 -36.63 30.45 1.40
C VAL A 472 -37.57 31.36 0.60
N ARG A 473 -37.12 32.55 0.18
CA ARG A 473 -37.94 33.47 -0.63
C ARG A 473 -38.31 32.90 -2.00
N LEU A 474 -37.48 32.05 -2.58
CA LEU A 474 -37.78 31.39 -3.84
C LEU A 474 -38.78 30.27 -3.61
N TYR A 475 -38.59 29.46 -2.56
CA TYR A 475 -39.48 28.39 -2.16
C TYR A 475 -40.89 28.89 -1.87
N ASP A 476 -41.03 29.97 -1.09
CA ASP A 476 -42.32 30.58 -0.76
C ASP A 476 -43.08 31.10 -1.99
N LYS A 477 -42.37 31.36 -3.10
CA LYS A 477 -42.96 31.79 -4.37
C LYS A 477 -43.33 30.64 -5.30
N LEU A 478 -42.89 29.42 -5.00
CA LEU A 478 -43.24 28.26 -5.81
C LEU A 478 -44.73 27.92 -5.63
N PRO A 479 -45.41 27.41 -6.68
CA PRO A 479 -46.73 26.81 -6.56
C PRO A 479 -46.77 25.72 -5.47
N ALA A 480 -47.92 25.56 -4.81
CA ALA A 480 -48.08 24.56 -3.73
C ALA A 480 -47.77 23.12 -4.19
N THR A 481 -48.03 22.80 -5.45
CA THR A 481 -47.71 21.49 -6.03
C THR A 481 -46.19 21.25 -6.12
N GLU A 482 -45.41 22.28 -6.46
CA GLU A 482 -43.96 22.21 -6.49
C GLU A 482 -43.34 22.21 -5.09
N GLN A 483 -43.92 22.98 -4.17
CA GLN A 483 -43.55 22.93 -2.76
C GLN A 483 -43.74 21.52 -2.19
N ALA A 484 -44.85 20.84 -2.54
CA ALA A 484 -45.11 19.46 -2.12
C ALA A 484 -44.09 18.47 -2.69
N VAL A 485 -43.69 18.62 -3.96
CA VAL A 485 -42.61 17.80 -4.56
C VAL A 485 -41.31 17.97 -3.79
N LEU A 486 -40.91 19.20 -3.47
CA LEU A 486 -39.69 19.49 -2.72
C LEU A 486 -39.72 19.01 -1.27
N LEU A 487 -40.90 19.03 -0.63
CA LEU A 487 -41.10 18.46 0.71
C LEU A 487 -41.05 16.93 0.71
N GLY A 488 -41.33 16.28 -0.44
CA GLY A 488 -41.19 14.84 -0.61
C GLY A 488 -39.75 14.36 -0.77
N LEU A 489 -38.78 15.27 -0.94
CA LEU A 489 -37.37 14.92 -1.13
C LEU A 489 -36.69 14.52 0.20
N PRO A 490 -35.74 13.58 0.19
CA PRO A 490 -35.25 12.93 1.41
C PRO A 490 -34.27 13.80 2.21
N GLY A 491 -34.62 14.16 3.45
CA GLY A 491 -33.66 14.64 4.46
C GLY A 491 -33.46 16.16 4.54
N ALA A 492 -34.37 16.96 3.97
CA ALA A 492 -34.27 18.42 3.99
C ALA A 492 -35.66 19.09 4.04
N ASP A 493 -35.74 20.31 4.60
CA ASP A 493 -36.95 21.14 4.44
C ASP A 493 -37.10 21.60 2.98
N GLY A 494 -38.30 22.02 2.58
CA GLY A 494 -38.57 22.37 1.17
C GLY A 494 -37.63 23.44 0.59
N SER A 495 -37.17 24.40 1.40
CA SER A 495 -36.22 25.44 0.97
C SER A 495 -34.80 24.90 0.79
N LYS A 496 -34.36 24.00 1.68
CA LYS A 496 -33.08 23.30 1.57
C LYS A 496 -33.09 22.33 0.37
N SER A 497 -34.19 21.61 0.15
CA SER A 497 -34.41 20.77 -1.04
C SER A 497 -34.30 21.58 -2.34
N LEU A 498 -34.87 22.80 -2.37
CA LEU A 498 -34.73 23.71 -3.51
C LEU A 498 -33.26 24.11 -3.75
N GLY A 499 -32.55 24.48 -2.67
CA GLY A 499 -31.13 24.79 -2.72
C GLY A 499 -30.29 23.62 -3.26
N LEU A 500 -30.57 22.40 -2.81
CA LEU A 500 -29.93 21.18 -3.30
C LEU A 500 -30.21 20.92 -4.78
N CYS A 501 -31.46 21.09 -5.24
CA CYS A 501 -31.79 20.88 -6.65
C CYS A 501 -30.99 21.83 -7.56
N ARG A 502 -30.94 23.10 -7.18
CA ARG A 502 -30.16 24.12 -7.90
C ARG A 502 -28.67 23.81 -7.88
N GLY A 503 -28.15 23.45 -6.71
CA GLY A 503 -26.74 23.09 -6.51
C GLY A 503 -26.33 21.87 -7.35
N HIS A 504 -27.15 20.82 -7.36
CA HIS A 504 -26.88 19.59 -8.10
C HIS A 504 -26.93 19.80 -9.62
N VAL A 505 -27.89 20.57 -10.14
CA VAL A 505 -27.91 20.94 -11.57
C VAL A 505 -26.65 21.73 -11.93
N HIS A 506 -26.23 22.67 -11.09
CA HIS A 506 -24.99 23.42 -11.33
C HIS A 506 -23.74 22.52 -11.34
N LEU A 507 -23.67 21.56 -10.43
CA LEU A 507 -22.61 20.55 -10.38
C LEU A 507 -22.64 19.61 -11.59
N LEU A 508 -23.83 19.21 -12.06
CA LEU A 508 -24.00 18.46 -13.30
C LEU A 508 -23.45 19.24 -14.51
N LEU A 509 -23.76 20.52 -14.63
CA LEU A 509 -23.24 21.36 -15.71
C LEU A 509 -21.71 21.39 -15.71
N ALA A 510 -21.10 21.58 -14.54
CA ALA A 510 -19.64 21.59 -14.42
C ALA A 510 -19.02 20.23 -14.76
N LEU A 511 -19.69 19.12 -14.39
CA LEU A 511 -19.28 17.78 -14.77
C LEU A 511 -19.34 17.62 -16.30
N LEU A 512 -20.49 17.86 -16.92
CA LEU A 512 -20.70 17.71 -18.37
C LEU A 512 -19.76 18.58 -19.21
N ASP A 513 -19.39 19.76 -18.72
CA ASP A 513 -18.44 20.66 -19.38
C ASP A 513 -17.09 19.98 -19.68
N LYS A 514 -16.64 19.07 -18.81
CA LYS A 514 -15.38 18.32 -18.96
C LYS A 514 -15.51 17.06 -19.82
N PHE A 515 -16.74 16.66 -20.16
CA PHE A 515 -17.07 15.51 -20.99
C PHE A 515 -17.63 15.91 -22.38
N ARG A 516 -17.52 17.19 -22.78
CA ARG A 516 -17.95 17.71 -24.10
C ARG A 516 -17.40 16.95 -25.31
N HIS A 517 -16.26 16.26 -25.17
CA HIS A 517 -15.60 15.52 -26.26
C HIS A 517 -15.51 14.03 -25.90
N PRO A 518 -16.53 13.21 -26.23
CA PRO A 518 -16.62 11.81 -25.82
C PRO A 518 -15.49 10.93 -26.39
N SER A 519 -14.97 11.26 -27.57
CA SER A 519 -13.90 10.52 -28.25
C SER A 519 -12.60 10.44 -27.46
N GLU A 520 -12.40 11.33 -26.49
CA GLU A 520 -11.21 11.39 -25.65
C GLU A 520 -11.45 10.85 -24.23
N CYS A 521 -12.66 10.36 -23.94
CA CYS A 521 -13.03 9.84 -22.62
C CYS A 521 -12.69 8.34 -22.52
N VAL A 522 -12.03 7.95 -21.43
CA VAL A 522 -11.80 6.54 -21.10
C VAL A 522 -12.97 6.02 -20.27
N ASP A 523 -13.33 4.75 -20.45
CA ASP A 523 -14.47 4.09 -19.79
C ASP A 523 -14.58 4.35 -18.29
N GLY A 524 -13.46 4.27 -17.56
CA GLY A 524 -13.49 4.51 -16.11
C GLY A 524 -13.91 5.94 -15.73
N ALA A 525 -13.56 6.96 -16.52
CA ALA A 525 -14.02 8.33 -16.26
C ALA A 525 -15.54 8.46 -16.47
N LEU A 526 -16.07 7.82 -17.51
CA LEU A 526 -17.51 7.78 -17.78
C LEU A 526 -18.24 7.00 -16.68
N GLU A 527 -17.67 5.92 -16.17
CA GLU A 527 -18.26 5.17 -15.06
C GLU A 527 -18.36 6.00 -13.79
N LEU A 528 -17.28 6.71 -13.42
CA LEU A 528 -17.31 7.64 -12.30
C LEU A 528 -18.32 8.77 -12.51
N ALA A 529 -18.40 9.32 -13.73
CA ALA A 529 -19.40 10.34 -14.06
C ALA A 529 -20.82 9.81 -13.90
N ALA A 530 -21.14 8.63 -14.45
CA ALA A 530 -22.44 7.98 -14.33
C ALA A 530 -22.83 7.76 -12.86
N ARG A 531 -21.90 7.20 -12.06
CA ARG A 531 -22.09 7.01 -10.62
C ARG A 531 -22.30 8.34 -9.89
N THR A 532 -21.56 9.39 -10.28
CA THR A 532 -21.74 10.76 -9.73
C THR A 532 -23.16 11.25 -10.00
N ILE A 533 -23.64 11.18 -11.25
CA ILE A 533 -24.98 11.62 -11.66
C ILE A 533 -26.05 10.82 -10.93
N GLN A 534 -25.90 9.50 -10.85
CA GLN A 534 -26.81 8.64 -10.07
C GLN A 534 -26.85 9.08 -8.60
N THR A 535 -25.70 9.42 -8.02
CA THR A 535 -25.70 9.94 -6.66
C THR A 535 -26.40 11.28 -6.52
N MET A 536 -26.65 12.04 -7.59
CA MET A 536 -27.45 13.27 -7.57
C MET A 536 -28.96 13.03 -7.71
N GLU A 537 -29.40 11.89 -8.25
CA GLU A 537 -30.76 11.60 -8.76
C GLU A 537 -31.92 12.18 -7.90
N PRO A 538 -31.97 11.98 -6.56
CA PRO A 538 -33.04 12.53 -5.73
C PRO A 538 -33.27 14.05 -5.84
N TYR A 539 -32.24 14.80 -6.23
CA TYR A 539 -32.29 16.27 -6.34
C TYR A 539 -31.99 16.76 -7.76
N LEU A 540 -31.81 15.86 -8.72
CA LEU A 540 -31.41 16.26 -10.08
C LEU A 540 -32.63 16.64 -10.92
N ASN A 541 -33.22 17.79 -10.59
CA ASN A 541 -34.43 18.29 -11.21
C ASN A 541 -34.19 19.70 -11.80
N ALA A 542 -34.07 19.76 -13.12
CA ALA A 542 -33.81 20.98 -13.87
C ALA A 542 -34.96 22.00 -13.79
N ARG A 543 -36.18 21.59 -13.44
CA ARG A 543 -37.32 22.50 -13.20
C ARG A 543 -36.96 23.63 -12.23
N PHE A 544 -36.20 23.29 -11.19
CA PHE A 544 -35.88 24.20 -10.10
C PHE A 544 -34.60 25.02 -10.34
N SER A 545 -33.87 24.77 -11.43
CA SER A 545 -32.72 25.58 -11.84
C SER A 545 -33.16 26.83 -12.61
N CYS A 546 -32.30 27.84 -12.74
CA CYS A 546 -32.64 29.02 -13.52
C CYS A 546 -32.57 28.76 -15.03
N HIS A 547 -33.30 29.55 -15.81
CA HIS A 547 -33.28 29.55 -17.28
C HIS A 547 -31.89 29.34 -17.88
N ARG A 548 -30.90 30.12 -17.42
CA ARG A 548 -29.50 30.02 -17.88
C ARG A 548 -28.90 28.63 -17.71
N ASP A 549 -29.14 28.01 -16.57
CA ASP A 549 -28.59 26.69 -16.24
C ASP A 549 -29.32 25.59 -17.04
N GLN A 550 -30.63 25.74 -17.27
CA GLN A 550 -31.40 24.87 -18.17
C GLN A 550 -30.92 24.97 -19.63
N ALA A 551 -30.71 26.20 -20.14
CA ALA A 551 -30.21 26.43 -21.50
C ALA A 551 -28.81 25.84 -21.68
N ARG A 552 -27.91 26.08 -20.72
CA ARG A 552 -26.56 25.51 -20.74
C ARG A 552 -26.57 23.98 -20.65
N LEU A 553 -27.53 23.39 -19.91
CA LEU A 553 -27.68 21.94 -19.86
C LEU A 553 -27.98 21.37 -21.25
N LEU A 554 -28.90 22.00 -21.97
CA LEU A 554 -29.26 21.60 -23.34
C LEU A 554 -28.06 21.74 -24.30
N GLU A 555 -27.34 22.86 -24.25
CA GLU A 555 -26.12 23.07 -25.05
C GLU A 555 -25.06 22.00 -24.79
N LEU A 556 -24.78 21.70 -23.51
CA LEU A 556 -23.82 20.67 -23.12
C LEU A 556 -24.27 19.27 -23.54
N CYS A 557 -25.57 18.98 -23.45
CA CYS A 557 -26.10 17.71 -23.92
C CYS A 557 -25.97 17.58 -25.45
N LYS A 558 -26.33 18.60 -26.24
CA LYS A 558 -26.12 18.62 -27.69
C LYS A 558 -24.67 18.30 -28.05
N THR A 559 -23.74 19.06 -27.49
CA THR A 559 -22.30 18.89 -27.76
C THR A 559 -21.75 17.52 -27.33
N ALA A 560 -22.18 16.98 -26.19
CA ALA A 560 -21.77 15.65 -25.72
C ALA A 560 -22.38 14.50 -26.56
N LEU A 561 -23.48 14.75 -27.27
CA LEU A 561 -24.20 13.76 -28.06
C LEU A 561 -23.79 13.77 -29.54
N ASP A 562 -23.47 14.93 -30.11
CA ASP A 562 -23.11 15.13 -31.52
C ASP A 562 -21.70 14.61 -31.92
N GLY A 563 -21.13 13.66 -31.16
CA GLY A 563 -19.84 13.06 -31.50
C GLY A 563 -19.92 12.28 -32.83
N PRO A 564 -18.92 12.38 -33.73
CA PRO A 564 -18.99 11.85 -35.08
C PRO A 564 -19.33 10.34 -35.10
N ASP A 565 -20.45 10.03 -35.73
CA ASP A 565 -21.16 8.74 -35.78
C ASP A 565 -20.39 7.60 -36.48
N GLU A 566 -19.10 7.74 -36.78
CA GLU A 566 -18.48 6.82 -37.73
C GLU A 566 -18.38 5.38 -37.23
N HIS A 567 -18.23 5.12 -35.92
CA HIS A 567 -18.52 3.81 -35.32
C HIS A 567 -18.67 4.01 -33.81
N PRO A 568 -19.84 3.81 -33.17
CA PRO A 568 -19.93 3.89 -31.73
C PRO A 568 -19.10 2.74 -31.13
N PRO A 569 -17.96 3.01 -30.46
CA PRO A 569 -17.36 2.01 -29.60
C PRO A 569 -18.42 1.52 -28.60
N ALA A 570 -18.50 0.20 -28.43
CA ALA A 570 -19.45 -0.46 -27.55
C ALA A 570 -19.09 -0.21 -26.08
N TYR A 571 -19.22 1.04 -25.62
CA TYR A 571 -19.02 1.40 -24.23
C TYR A 571 -20.34 1.19 -23.46
N PRO A 572 -20.41 0.21 -22.55
CA PRO A 572 -21.65 -0.14 -21.84
C PRO A 572 -22.16 0.99 -20.93
N THR A 573 -21.28 1.92 -20.55
CA THR A 573 -21.57 3.00 -19.59
C THR A 573 -22.22 4.22 -20.23
N ARG A 574 -22.00 4.46 -21.53
CA ARG A 574 -22.55 5.62 -22.25
C ARG A 574 -24.09 5.62 -22.27
N PRO A 575 -24.79 4.49 -22.51
CA PRO A 575 -26.24 4.39 -22.38
C PRO A 575 -26.76 4.80 -20.99
N ALA A 576 -26.05 4.46 -19.91
CA ALA A 576 -26.46 4.80 -18.55
C ALA A 576 -26.45 6.32 -18.31
N ILE A 577 -25.41 7.02 -18.77
CA ILE A 577 -25.35 8.49 -18.69
C ILE A 577 -26.46 9.11 -19.54
N ILE A 578 -26.66 8.62 -20.76
CA ILE A 578 -27.71 9.11 -21.65
C ILE A 578 -29.08 8.99 -20.99
N PHE A 579 -29.38 7.84 -20.39
CA PHE A 579 -30.64 7.61 -19.68
C PHE A 579 -30.82 8.60 -18.52
N LEU A 580 -29.80 8.78 -17.69
CA LEU A 580 -29.85 9.74 -16.59
C LEU A 580 -30.05 11.17 -17.10
N LEU A 581 -29.34 11.59 -18.16
CA LEU A 581 -29.52 12.91 -18.76
C LEU A 581 -30.91 13.10 -19.37
N GLN A 582 -31.47 12.06 -19.98
CA GLN A 582 -32.82 12.07 -20.52
C GLN A 582 -33.86 12.36 -19.44
N GLU A 583 -33.72 11.72 -18.27
CA GLU A 583 -34.59 11.98 -17.11
C GLU A 583 -34.48 13.45 -16.68
N VAL A 584 -33.27 14.00 -16.57
CA VAL A 584 -33.06 15.39 -16.14
C VAL A 584 -33.61 16.40 -17.15
N ILE A 585 -33.33 16.21 -18.45
CA ILE A 585 -33.82 17.07 -19.53
C ILE A 585 -35.35 17.07 -19.54
N SER A 586 -35.99 15.92 -19.27
CA SER A 586 -37.46 15.83 -19.20
C SER A 586 -38.09 16.67 -18.08
N THR A 587 -37.30 17.12 -17.10
CA THR A 587 -37.77 18.00 -16.03
C THR A 587 -37.69 19.49 -16.37
N ILE A 588 -37.09 19.88 -17.49
CA ILE A 588 -37.06 21.27 -17.96
C ILE A 588 -38.50 21.76 -18.13
N SER A 589 -38.78 22.92 -17.52
CA SER A 589 -40.12 23.50 -17.49
C SER A 589 -40.18 24.90 -18.11
N ASP A 590 -39.03 25.49 -18.43
CA ASP A 590 -38.98 26.80 -19.05
C ASP A 590 -39.60 26.73 -20.45
N PRO A 591 -40.75 27.40 -20.71
CA PRO A 591 -41.45 27.29 -21.98
C PRO A 591 -40.61 27.65 -23.20
N SER A 592 -39.60 28.50 -23.03
CA SER A 592 -38.69 28.91 -24.13
C SER A 592 -37.68 27.84 -24.52
N LEU A 593 -37.47 26.83 -23.66
CA LEU A 593 -36.47 25.77 -23.83
C LEU A 593 -37.10 24.39 -24.04
N VAL A 594 -38.41 24.24 -23.84
CA VAL A 594 -39.11 22.93 -23.96
C VAL A 594 -38.95 22.34 -25.36
N ASP A 595 -39.14 23.15 -26.41
CA ASP A 595 -39.02 22.68 -27.80
C ASP A 595 -37.59 22.22 -28.11
N GLU A 596 -36.59 22.96 -27.61
CA GLU A 596 -35.18 22.61 -27.72
C GLU A 596 -34.86 21.33 -26.93
N ALA A 597 -35.43 21.16 -25.73
CA ALA A 597 -35.27 19.94 -24.93
C ALA A 597 -35.84 18.72 -25.66
N VAL A 598 -37.02 18.86 -26.28
CA VAL A 598 -37.64 17.79 -27.09
C VAL A 598 -36.78 17.45 -28.30
N GLU A 599 -36.20 18.45 -28.97
CA GLU A 599 -35.25 18.23 -30.07
C GLU A 599 -34.04 17.41 -29.62
N VAL A 600 -33.41 17.79 -28.50
CA VAL A 600 -32.26 17.06 -27.93
C VAL A 600 -32.64 15.62 -27.59
N LEU A 601 -33.81 15.41 -26.98
CA LEU A 601 -34.30 14.07 -26.63
C LEU A 601 -34.55 13.19 -27.88
N ASN A 602 -35.05 13.78 -28.96
CA ASN A 602 -35.32 13.06 -30.21
C ASN A 602 -34.03 12.63 -30.94
N ASN A 603 -32.95 13.38 -30.76
CA ASN A 603 -31.65 13.08 -31.37
C ASN A 603 -30.84 12.04 -30.58
N LEU A 604 -31.32 11.57 -29.43
CA LEU A 604 -30.64 10.54 -28.64
C LEU A 604 -30.70 9.16 -29.31
N PRO A 605 -29.57 8.47 -29.53
CA PRO A 605 -29.49 7.25 -30.35
C PRO A 605 -30.34 6.08 -29.83
N PHE A 606 -30.61 6.02 -28.52
CA PHE A 606 -31.41 4.95 -27.90
C PHE A 606 -32.90 5.31 -27.73
N TYR A 607 -33.27 6.58 -27.90
CA TYR A 607 -34.65 7.02 -27.70
C TYR A 607 -35.60 6.46 -28.75
N ASN A 608 -35.10 6.27 -29.98
CA ASN A 608 -35.89 5.77 -31.10
C ASN A 608 -36.13 4.26 -31.10
N GLN A 609 -35.58 3.51 -30.14
CA GLN A 609 -35.68 2.04 -30.13
C GLN A 609 -36.65 1.48 -29.07
N SER A 610 -36.98 2.22 -28.00
CA SER A 610 -37.95 1.76 -26.99
C SER A 610 -39.38 2.24 -27.26
N PRO A 611 -40.37 1.34 -27.44
CA PRO A 611 -41.77 1.72 -27.64
C PRO A 611 -42.39 2.47 -26.43
N SER A 612 -41.91 2.22 -25.22
CA SER A 612 -42.34 2.94 -24.00
C SER A 612 -41.88 4.40 -24.00
N SER A 613 -40.66 4.67 -24.47
CA SER A 613 -40.13 6.04 -24.59
C SER A 613 -40.89 6.84 -25.65
N LYS A 614 -41.24 6.23 -26.79
CA LYS A 614 -42.07 6.87 -27.83
C LYS A 614 -43.48 7.20 -27.34
N LYS A 615 -44.06 6.36 -26.49
CA LYS A 615 -45.37 6.61 -25.87
C LYS A 615 -45.29 7.79 -24.90
N LEU A 616 -44.27 7.80 -24.03
CA LEU A 616 -44.02 8.89 -23.10
C LEU A 616 -43.83 10.23 -23.83
N LEU A 617 -43.05 10.28 -24.92
CA LEU A 617 -42.86 11.52 -25.68
C LEU A 617 -44.15 12.01 -26.33
N ARG A 618 -44.97 11.11 -26.90
CA ARG A 618 -46.26 11.47 -27.49
C ARG A 618 -47.22 12.01 -26.45
N GLU A 619 -47.23 11.41 -25.26
CA GLU A 619 -48.09 11.85 -24.16
C GLU A 619 -47.58 13.19 -23.59
N VAL A 620 -46.28 13.34 -23.35
CA VAL A 620 -45.67 14.58 -22.87
C VAL A 620 -45.82 15.72 -23.89
N SER A 621 -45.52 15.47 -25.18
CA SER A 621 -45.68 16.45 -26.26
C SER A 621 -47.15 16.85 -26.48
N ALA A 622 -48.08 15.87 -26.54
CA ALA A 622 -49.51 16.17 -26.70
C ALA A 622 -50.11 16.90 -25.49
N PHE A 623 -49.49 16.77 -24.31
CA PHE A 623 -49.95 17.38 -23.08
C PHE A 623 -49.34 18.78 -22.85
N LEU A 624 -48.06 18.97 -23.17
CA LEU A 624 -47.39 20.29 -23.17
C LEU A 624 -48.03 21.26 -24.18
N CYS A 625 -48.53 20.75 -25.31
CA CYS A 625 -49.26 21.57 -26.29
C CYS A 625 -50.69 21.98 -25.86
N LYS A 626 -51.29 21.38 -24.81
CA LYS A 626 -52.72 21.58 -24.49
C LYS A 626 -53.03 22.58 -23.36
N SER A 627 -52.15 22.78 -22.36
CA SER A 627 -52.29 23.89 -21.39
C SER A 627 -51.10 23.97 -20.42
N PRO A 628 -50.53 25.16 -20.14
CA PRO A 628 -49.49 25.35 -19.12
C PRO A 628 -49.93 25.01 -17.69
N SER A 629 -51.24 24.97 -17.43
CA SER A 629 -51.82 24.77 -16.09
C SER A 629 -51.90 23.31 -15.63
N ALA A 630 -51.62 22.33 -16.51
CA ALA A 630 -51.82 20.90 -16.23
C ALA A 630 -50.53 20.14 -15.84
N MET A 631 -49.38 20.83 -15.75
CA MET A 631 -48.03 20.24 -15.64
C MET A 631 -47.78 19.31 -14.42
N THR A 632 -48.70 19.27 -13.45
CA THR A 632 -48.62 18.41 -12.26
C THR A 632 -49.00 16.95 -12.59
N ASP A 633 -49.83 16.74 -13.61
CA ASP A 633 -50.30 15.41 -14.03
C ASP A 633 -49.21 14.61 -14.76
N VAL A 634 -48.31 15.31 -15.49
CA VAL A 634 -47.19 14.68 -16.22
C VAL A 634 -46.20 14.03 -15.27
N HIS A 635 -45.84 14.70 -14.18
CA HIS A 635 -44.92 14.14 -13.19
C HIS A 635 -45.53 12.91 -12.49
N THR A 636 -46.83 12.97 -12.18
CA THR A 636 -47.59 11.85 -11.61
C THR A 636 -47.64 10.66 -12.57
N MET A 637 -47.81 10.90 -13.88
CA MET A 637 -47.72 9.87 -14.92
C MET A 637 -46.33 9.23 -15.02
N CYS A 638 -45.25 10.05 -15.02
CA CYS A 638 -43.88 9.53 -15.05
C CYS A 638 -43.58 8.66 -13.81
N LEU A 639 -44.05 9.06 -12.62
CA LEU A 639 -43.91 8.28 -11.38
C LEU A 639 -44.74 6.98 -11.41
N GLN A 640 -45.97 7.02 -11.96
CA GLN A 640 -46.79 5.82 -12.15
C GLN A 640 -46.16 4.83 -13.13
N LEU A 641 -45.57 5.31 -14.24
CA LEU A 641 -44.80 4.49 -15.18
C LEU A 641 -43.56 3.86 -14.52
N LYS A 642 -42.83 4.62 -13.67
CA LYS A 642 -41.68 4.09 -12.90
C LYS A 642 -42.09 2.95 -11.96
N SER A 643 -43.32 2.98 -11.42
CA SER A 643 -43.86 1.89 -10.57
C SER A 643 -44.40 0.68 -11.33
N ALA A 644 -44.69 0.82 -12.64
CA ALA A 644 -45.35 -0.20 -13.45
C ALA A 644 -44.40 -1.12 -14.24
N THR A 645 -43.10 -0.79 -14.30
CA THR A 645 -42.08 -1.59 -14.97
C THR A 645 -41.01 -2.04 -13.97
N PRO A 646 -41.05 -3.28 -13.47
CA PRO A 646 -39.87 -3.88 -12.87
C PRO A 646 -38.85 -4.11 -13.99
N LEU A 647 -37.65 -3.54 -13.83
CA LEU A 647 -36.48 -3.96 -14.60
C LEU A 647 -36.19 -5.41 -14.21
N GLU A 648 -36.61 -6.38 -15.04
CA GLU A 648 -36.01 -7.70 -15.00
C GLU A 648 -34.51 -7.53 -15.28
N PRO A 649 -33.62 -8.13 -14.46
CA PRO A 649 -32.21 -8.13 -14.78
C PRO A 649 -32.03 -8.83 -16.13
N LEU A 650 -31.22 -8.24 -17.02
CA LEU A 650 -30.80 -8.91 -18.24
C LEU A 650 -30.21 -10.28 -17.85
N GLU A 651 -30.94 -11.35 -18.11
CA GLU A 651 -30.37 -12.69 -18.21
C GLU A 651 -29.38 -12.65 -19.37
N VAL A 652 -28.10 -12.73 -19.04
CA VAL A 652 -27.05 -13.05 -20.00
C VAL A 652 -27.27 -14.51 -20.36
N ASP A 653 -27.64 -14.73 -21.62
CA ASP A 653 -27.84 -16.05 -22.22
C ASP A 653 -26.54 -16.87 -22.07
N GLU A 654 -26.53 -17.83 -21.14
CA GLU A 654 -25.40 -18.74 -20.85
C GLU A 654 -25.30 -19.90 -21.87
N ASP A 655 -26.09 -19.89 -22.95
CA ASP A 655 -26.09 -20.94 -23.96
C ASP A 655 -25.23 -20.57 -25.19
N SER A 656 -23.92 -20.44 -25.00
CA SER A 656 -22.96 -20.60 -26.12
C SER A 656 -21.63 -21.22 -25.69
N GLU A 657 -21.69 -22.34 -24.97
CA GLU A 657 -20.50 -23.14 -24.65
C GLU A 657 -20.64 -24.59 -25.13
N HIS A 658 -20.97 -24.82 -26.41
CA HIS A 658 -20.73 -26.12 -27.07
C HIS A 658 -20.57 -25.98 -28.59
N VAL A 659 -19.31 -26.04 -29.07
CA VAL A 659 -18.77 -26.73 -30.28
C VAL A 659 -17.28 -26.32 -30.42
N GLN A 660 -16.34 -27.07 -29.84
CA GLN A 660 -15.42 -28.02 -30.52
C GLN A 660 -14.42 -27.45 -31.55
N ARG A 661 -13.23 -27.01 -31.10
CA ARG A 661 -11.89 -27.61 -31.37
C ARG A 661 -10.75 -26.74 -30.85
#